data_AF-A0A3P8WU10-F1
#
_entry.id   AF-A0A3P8WU10-F1
#
_cell.length_a   1.000
_cell.length_b   1.000
_cell.length_c   1.000
_cell.angle_alpha   90.00
_cell.angle_beta   90.00
_cell.angle_gamma   90.00
#
_symmetry.space_group_name_H-M   'P 1'
#
loop_
_entity.id
_entity.type
_entity.pdbx_description
1 polymer ?
#
loop_
_entity_poly.entity_id
_entity_poly.type
_entity_poly.pdbx_seq_one_letter_code
_entity_poly.pdbx_strand_id
1 'polypeptide(L)'
;MGKKKKPFLGMPAPLGYVPGLGRGATGFTTRSDIGPARDANDPVDDRHAPPGKRTVGDQMKKNQDDDDEDLNDTNYDEFNGYAGSLFSSGPYEKDDEEADAIYAALDKRMDERRKERRELREKEEIEKYRMERPKIQQQFSDLKRKLGEVSEEEWLSIPEVGDGRNKRQRNPRYEKLTPVPDSFFSKHLQSGENKTSVNPLEGLAGLNTPYPGSMTPGLMTPGTGELDMRKIGQARNTLMDMRLSQVSDSVSGQTVVDPKGYLTDLNSMIPTYGGDISDIKKARLLLKSVRETNPHHPPAWIASARLEEVTGKLQVARNLIMKGTEMCPKSEDVWLGAARLQPGDPTKLKKHLQFFKMVLGKFEFPSRAALENVSKSVRLWKTAVELEEPEDARIMLSRAVECCPTSVELWLALARLETYENARRVLNKARENIPTDRHIWITAAKLEEANGNTQMVDKIIDRAIASLNANGVEINREQWIQDAEECDKAGSVATCQAVIRAVLGIGIEEEDRKHTWMEDAESCVAHGAFECARAIYAHALQMFPSKKSVWLRAAYFEKSHGTRESLEALLQRAVAHCPKAEVLWLMGAKSKWQAEDVPAARSILALAFQANPNSEEIWLAAVKLESENNEYERARRLLAKARSSAPTARVFMKSVKLEWVLGNIDDAQDLCTEALKHYEDFPKLWMMRGQIEVQCENMDKAREAYNQGLKKCPHSVPLWLLLSRLEEKVGQLTRARAILEKARLKNPQSPELWSESVRLEFRAGLKNIANTLMAKALQECPNSGILWAQAVFLEARPQRKTKSVDALKKCEHDPHVLLAVAKLFWSERKITKAREWFLRTVKIDPDLGDSWAMFYKFELQHGTEEQQAEVLKRCDNAEPRHGELWCAESKHILNWQKKTGEILELVASKIKNAF
;
A
#
# COMPACT_ATOMS: atom_id res chain seq x y z
N MET A 1 41.50 -3.56 -23.32
CA MET A 1 42.88 -3.60 -22.79
C MET A 1 42.89 -4.23 -21.40
N GLY A 2 43.89 -5.09 -21.11
CA GLY A 2 44.25 -5.46 -19.73
C GLY A 2 43.86 -6.85 -19.20
N LYS A 3 44.05 -7.95 -19.95
CA LYS A 3 44.14 -9.30 -19.33
C LYS A 3 45.60 -9.73 -19.28
N LYS A 4 46.15 -9.72 -18.05
CA LYS A 4 47.48 -10.22 -17.70
C LYS A 4 47.71 -11.60 -18.31
N LYS A 5 48.67 -11.74 -19.24
CA LYS A 5 49.18 -13.05 -19.67
C LYS A 5 49.73 -13.77 -18.43
N LYS A 6 49.33 -15.03 -18.24
CA LYS A 6 49.89 -15.88 -17.18
C LYS A 6 51.39 -16.08 -17.47
N PRO A 7 52.30 -15.81 -16.53
CA PRO A 7 53.72 -15.61 -16.80
C PRO A 7 54.52 -16.85 -17.23
N PHE A 8 53.94 -18.05 -17.25
CA PHE A 8 54.65 -19.30 -17.51
C PHE A 8 54.41 -19.91 -18.92
N LEU A 9 53.39 -19.45 -19.66
CA LEU A 9 53.15 -19.93 -21.03
C LEU A 9 54.05 -19.14 -22.01
N GLY A 10 55.10 -19.79 -22.53
CA GLY A 10 56.05 -19.20 -23.48
C GLY A 10 57.48 -19.05 -22.97
N MET A 11 57.77 -19.49 -21.74
CA MET A 11 59.15 -19.65 -21.25
C MET A 11 59.63 -21.10 -21.48
N PRO A 12 60.91 -21.32 -21.86
CA PRO A 12 61.49 -22.65 -21.91
C PRO A 12 61.54 -23.27 -20.50
N ALA A 13 61.46 -24.61 -20.42
CA ALA A 13 61.52 -25.32 -19.14
C ALA A 13 62.85 -25.04 -18.42
N PRO A 14 62.85 -24.89 -17.07
CA PRO A 14 64.09 -24.69 -16.31
C PRO A 14 65.04 -25.88 -16.51
N LEU A 15 66.32 -25.59 -16.75
CA LEU A 15 67.38 -26.61 -16.88
C LEU A 15 67.44 -27.47 -15.61
N GLY A 16 67.28 -28.78 -15.74
CA GLY A 16 67.30 -29.76 -14.64
C GLY A 16 65.92 -30.22 -14.13
N TYR A 17 64.81 -29.71 -14.65
CA TYR A 17 63.48 -30.20 -14.29
C TYR A 17 63.13 -31.49 -15.04
N VAL A 18 62.98 -32.60 -14.31
CA VAL A 18 62.47 -33.87 -14.84
C VAL A 18 60.95 -33.95 -14.61
N PRO A 19 60.10 -33.88 -15.64
CA PRO A 19 58.65 -33.95 -15.48
C PRO A 19 58.23 -35.31 -14.87
N GLY A 20 57.27 -35.30 -13.95
CA GLY A 20 56.86 -36.49 -13.16
C GLY A 20 57.55 -36.54 -11.79
N LEU A 21 58.88 -36.70 -11.77
CA LEU A 21 59.67 -36.71 -10.54
C LEU A 21 59.77 -35.32 -9.89
N GLY A 22 60.03 -34.28 -10.68
CA GLY A 22 60.07 -32.88 -10.24
C GLY A 22 58.69 -32.29 -9.87
N ARG A 23 57.60 -33.02 -10.18
CA ARG A 23 56.23 -32.72 -9.73
C ARG A 23 55.91 -33.40 -8.38
N GLY A 24 56.77 -34.31 -7.90
CA GLY A 24 56.52 -35.14 -6.72
C GLY A 24 55.46 -36.21 -6.92
N ALA A 25 55.23 -36.65 -8.17
CA ALA A 25 54.24 -37.66 -8.49
C ALA A 25 54.89 -39.05 -8.51
N THR A 26 54.43 -39.96 -7.66
CA THR A 26 54.75 -41.40 -7.68
C THR A 26 53.55 -42.17 -8.22
N GLY A 27 53.76 -43.10 -9.16
CA GLY A 27 52.70 -43.96 -9.67
C GLY A 27 52.17 -44.89 -8.56
N PHE A 28 50.86 -44.94 -8.37
CA PHE A 28 50.20 -45.85 -7.43
C PHE A 28 49.61 -47.04 -8.19
N THR A 29 50.00 -48.25 -7.81
CA THR A 29 49.39 -49.50 -8.26
C THR A 29 48.24 -49.84 -7.29
N THR A 30 47.01 -49.91 -7.80
CA THR A 30 45.86 -50.43 -7.04
C THR A 30 45.26 -51.61 -7.76
N ARG A 31 44.71 -52.53 -6.97
CA ARG A 31 44.25 -53.91 -7.22
C ARG A 31 43.23 -54.12 -8.37
N SER A 32 43.05 -53.17 -9.26
CA SER A 32 42.24 -53.23 -10.48
C SER A 32 43.01 -53.69 -11.72
N ASP A 33 44.33 -53.91 -11.62
CA ASP A 33 45.18 -54.49 -12.70
C ASP A 33 45.09 -56.03 -12.83
N ILE A 34 44.10 -56.67 -12.19
CA ILE A 34 43.78 -58.10 -12.33
C ILE A 34 42.27 -58.17 -12.60
N GLY A 35 41.89 -58.46 -13.85
CA GLY A 35 40.50 -58.41 -14.39
C GLY A 35 39.50 -59.39 -13.75
N PRO A 36 38.26 -59.57 -14.28
CA PRO A 36 38.08 -60.03 -15.67
C PRO A 36 36.81 -59.58 -16.46
N ALA A 37 36.91 -59.81 -17.78
CA ALA A 37 35.88 -60.12 -18.81
C ALA A 37 34.69 -59.16 -19.02
N ARG A 38 34.74 -58.40 -20.13
CA ARG A 38 33.55 -57.85 -20.82
C ARG A 38 32.88 -58.96 -21.62
N ASP A 39 31.55 -58.95 -21.57
CA ASP A 39 30.64 -59.91 -22.19
C ASP A 39 30.50 -59.68 -23.71
N ALA A 40 30.30 -60.77 -24.45
CA ALA A 40 30.54 -60.90 -25.88
C ALA A 40 29.49 -60.30 -26.84
N ASN A 41 28.88 -59.15 -26.51
CA ASN A 41 27.75 -58.60 -27.30
C ASN A 41 27.77 -57.08 -27.56
N ASP A 42 28.94 -56.42 -27.55
CA ASP A 42 29.05 -55.03 -28.02
C ASP A 42 29.52 -54.99 -29.50
N PRO A 43 28.74 -54.42 -30.43
CA PRO A 43 29.12 -54.31 -31.83
C PRO A 43 30.22 -53.26 -32.07
N VAL A 44 31.20 -53.63 -32.89
CA VAL A 44 32.34 -52.81 -33.32
C VAL A 44 31.87 -51.75 -34.32
N ASP A 45 32.07 -50.46 -34.01
CA ASP A 45 31.72 -49.35 -34.90
C ASP A 45 32.96 -48.86 -35.69
N ASP A 46 33.15 -49.45 -36.88
CA ASP A 46 34.21 -49.19 -37.87
C ASP A 46 34.08 -47.81 -38.57
N ARG A 47 34.03 -46.71 -37.81
CA ARG A 47 33.86 -45.34 -38.36
C ARG A 47 35.02 -44.38 -38.10
N HIS A 48 36.21 -44.87 -37.76
CA HIS A 48 37.42 -44.04 -37.68
C HIS A 48 38.51 -44.50 -38.64
N ALA A 49 38.97 -43.56 -39.47
CA ALA A 49 40.08 -43.77 -40.40
C ALA A 49 41.41 -43.92 -39.65
N PRO A 50 42.34 -44.77 -40.13
CA PRO A 50 43.66 -44.90 -39.54
C PRO A 50 44.47 -43.60 -39.72
N PRO A 51 45.22 -43.13 -38.70
CA PRO A 51 46.12 -42.00 -38.85
C PRO A 51 47.27 -42.36 -39.81
N GLY A 52 47.58 -41.43 -40.71
CA GLY A 52 48.62 -41.61 -41.73
C GLY A 52 50.01 -41.84 -41.13
N LYS A 53 50.73 -42.82 -41.68
CA LYS A 53 52.14 -43.09 -41.41
C LYS A 53 52.98 -41.82 -41.59
N ARG A 54 53.71 -41.45 -40.55
CA ARG A 54 54.80 -40.46 -40.60
C ARG A 54 55.94 -41.03 -41.46
N THR A 55 56.48 -40.20 -42.34
CA THR A 55 57.63 -40.54 -43.18
C THR A 55 58.92 -40.65 -42.37
N VAL A 56 59.79 -41.52 -42.86
CA VAL A 56 61.04 -42.12 -42.33
C VAL A 56 62.13 -41.14 -41.82
N GLY A 57 61.89 -39.83 -41.79
CA GLY A 57 62.91 -38.82 -41.45
C GLY A 57 63.24 -38.65 -39.96
N ASP A 58 62.38 -39.12 -39.04
CA ASP A 58 62.52 -38.86 -37.59
C ASP A 58 62.89 -40.11 -36.77
N GLN A 59 63.07 -41.27 -37.43
CA GLN A 59 63.32 -42.56 -36.76
C GLN A 59 64.77 -42.79 -36.32
N MET A 60 65.69 -41.86 -36.58
CA MET A 60 67.13 -42.15 -36.47
C MET A 60 67.82 -41.62 -35.20
N LYS A 61 67.07 -41.28 -34.14
CA LYS A 61 67.70 -40.74 -32.92
C LYS A 61 66.94 -40.98 -31.61
N LYS A 62 66.54 -42.24 -31.36
CA LYS A 62 66.26 -42.73 -30.00
C LYS A 62 66.18 -44.27 -29.93
N ASN A 63 67.19 -44.94 -30.48
CA ASN A 63 67.54 -46.30 -30.08
C ASN A 63 68.86 -46.20 -29.31
N GLN A 64 68.74 -45.85 -28.04
CA GLN A 64 69.65 -46.28 -27.00
C GLN A 64 68.89 -46.03 -25.70
N ASP A 65 68.51 -47.15 -25.09
CA ASP A 65 67.91 -47.28 -23.77
C ASP A 65 66.47 -46.75 -23.68
N ASP A 66 65.52 -47.60 -24.05
CA ASP A 66 64.25 -47.82 -23.35
C ASP A 66 63.53 -48.99 -24.07
N ASP A 67 63.82 -50.22 -23.65
CA ASP A 67 63.16 -51.47 -24.07
C ASP A 67 61.73 -51.53 -23.52
N ASP A 68 60.86 -50.62 -23.95
CA ASP A 68 59.43 -50.66 -23.64
C ASP A 68 58.65 -51.12 -24.89
N GLU A 69 58.26 -52.38 -24.92
CA GLU A 69 57.42 -52.98 -25.97
C GLU A 69 56.03 -52.28 -26.02
N ASP A 70 55.59 -51.82 -27.21
CA ASP A 70 54.29 -51.15 -27.40
C ASP A 70 53.14 -52.16 -27.38
N LEU A 71 52.68 -52.47 -26.16
CA LEU A 71 51.59 -53.40 -25.85
C LEU A 71 50.20 -52.73 -25.90
N ASN A 72 50.04 -51.65 -26.67
CA ASN A 72 48.75 -50.99 -26.82
C ASN A 72 47.81 -51.81 -27.72
N ASP A 73 46.53 -51.91 -27.38
CA ASP A 73 45.53 -52.71 -28.11
C ASP A 73 45.42 -52.32 -29.60
N THR A 74 45.73 -51.06 -29.95
CA THR A 74 45.75 -50.63 -31.37
C THR A 74 46.89 -51.22 -32.19
N ASN A 75 47.94 -51.69 -31.51
CA ASN A 75 49.09 -52.38 -32.10
C ASN A 75 48.92 -53.91 -32.06
N TYR A 76 47.94 -54.42 -31.30
CA TYR A 76 47.58 -55.83 -31.28
C TYR A 76 46.58 -56.13 -32.40
N ASP A 77 46.86 -57.16 -33.20
CA ASP A 77 45.91 -57.79 -34.09
C ASP A 77 45.60 -59.20 -33.59
N GLU A 78 44.33 -59.59 -33.58
CA GLU A 78 43.88 -60.87 -33.03
C GLU A 78 44.46 -62.07 -33.78
N PHE A 79 44.71 -61.92 -35.08
CA PHE A 79 45.26 -62.99 -35.91
C PHE A 79 46.80 -63.00 -35.92
N ASN A 80 47.43 -61.84 -36.11
CA ASN A 80 48.89 -61.75 -36.27
C ASN A 80 49.65 -61.43 -34.96
N GLY A 81 48.94 -61.14 -33.86
CA GLY A 81 49.53 -60.67 -32.61
C GLY A 81 49.95 -59.20 -32.67
N TYR A 82 50.91 -58.81 -31.83
CA TYR A 82 51.43 -57.44 -31.84
C TYR A 82 52.21 -57.15 -33.11
N ALA A 83 51.89 -56.04 -33.77
CA ALA A 83 52.56 -55.59 -34.96
C ALA A 83 53.98 -55.08 -34.64
N GLY A 84 54.99 -55.80 -35.12
CA GLY A 84 56.41 -55.50 -34.96
C GLY A 84 57.26 -56.76 -35.15
N SER A 85 58.36 -56.69 -35.91
CA SER A 85 59.23 -57.85 -36.11
C SER A 85 60.16 -58.04 -34.90
N LEU A 86 60.11 -59.21 -34.28
CA LEU A 86 60.95 -59.58 -33.13
C LEU A 86 62.44 -59.77 -33.50
N PHE A 87 62.73 -60.10 -34.76
CA PHE A 87 64.07 -60.58 -35.17
C PHE A 87 64.96 -59.49 -35.78
N SER A 88 64.52 -58.23 -35.80
CA SER A 88 65.25 -57.13 -36.46
C SER A 88 66.52 -56.65 -35.71
N SER A 89 66.77 -57.09 -34.47
CA SER A 89 67.83 -56.54 -33.60
C SER A 89 69.05 -57.43 -33.40
N GLY A 90 69.03 -58.70 -33.86
CA GLY A 90 70.22 -59.55 -33.89
C GLY A 90 71.20 -59.09 -34.99
N PRO A 91 72.50 -59.45 -34.92
CA PRO A 91 73.42 -59.17 -36.02
C PRO A 91 72.95 -59.92 -37.27
N TYR A 92 72.51 -59.17 -38.27
CA TYR A 92 72.11 -59.67 -39.58
C TYR A 92 73.37 -59.77 -40.44
N GLU A 93 73.81 -61.00 -40.70
CA GLU A 93 75.07 -61.26 -41.40
C GLU A 93 74.83 -61.38 -42.91
N LYS A 94 75.93 -61.40 -43.68
CA LYS A 94 75.86 -61.31 -45.14
C LYS A 94 75.22 -62.55 -45.78
N ASP A 95 75.36 -63.69 -45.13
CA ASP A 95 74.68 -64.93 -45.48
C ASP A 95 73.18 -64.91 -45.16
N ASP A 96 72.74 -64.19 -44.12
CA ASP A 96 71.31 -63.93 -43.88
C ASP A 96 70.68 -63.08 -44.99
N GLU A 97 71.39 -62.05 -45.46
CA GLU A 97 70.94 -61.22 -46.59
C GLU A 97 70.83 -62.03 -47.89
N GLU A 98 71.81 -62.91 -48.14
CA GLU A 98 71.76 -63.81 -49.29
C GLU A 98 70.61 -64.83 -49.17
N ALA A 99 70.37 -65.37 -47.97
CA ALA A 99 69.27 -66.28 -47.71
C ALA A 99 67.91 -65.61 -47.91
N ASP A 100 67.68 -64.43 -47.33
CA ASP A 100 66.43 -63.68 -47.49
C ASP A 100 66.23 -63.21 -48.94
N ALA A 101 67.30 -62.84 -49.66
CA ALA A 101 67.19 -62.54 -51.08
C ALA A 101 66.73 -63.77 -51.88
N ILE A 102 67.22 -64.97 -51.54
CA ILE A 102 66.78 -66.22 -52.16
C ILE A 102 65.32 -66.53 -51.80
N TYR A 103 64.94 -66.42 -50.52
CA TYR A 103 63.56 -66.69 -50.09
C TYR A 103 62.58 -65.67 -50.66
N ALA A 104 62.90 -64.38 -50.67
CA ALA A 104 62.08 -63.34 -51.30
C ALA A 104 61.97 -63.52 -52.82
N ALA A 105 63.04 -63.99 -53.48
CA ALA A 105 62.97 -64.35 -54.90
C ALA A 105 62.06 -65.56 -55.12
N LEU A 106 62.07 -66.55 -54.22
CA LEU A 106 61.14 -67.67 -54.23
C LEU A 106 59.70 -67.18 -54.06
N ASP A 107 59.41 -66.37 -53.05
CA ASP A 107 58.06 -65.86 -52.78
C ASP A 107 57.56 -65.00 -53.94
N LYS A 108 58.41 -64.12 -54.48
CA LYS A 108 58.10 -63.32 -55.67
C LYS A 108 57.81 -64.21 -56.87
N ARG A 109 58.56 -65.30 -57.07
CA ARG A 109 58.30 -66.29 -58.12
C ARG A 109 57.00 -67.07 -57.88
N MET A 110 56.66 -67.35 -56.62
CA MET A 110 55.37 -67.97 -56.28
C MET A 110 54.21 -67.05 -56.59
N ASP A 111 54.36 -65.74 -56.33
CA ASP A 111 53.36 -64.72 -56.65
C ASP A 111 53.24 -64.41 -58.15
N GLU A 112 54.32 -64.53 -58.93
CA GLU A 112 54.34 -64.30 -60.38
C GLU A 112 53.30 -65.13 -61.13
N ARG A 113 52.89 -66.30 -60.62
CA ARG A 113 51.87 -67.16 -61.25
C ARG A 113 50.55 -66.44 -61.55
N ARG A 114 50.20 -65.42 -60.77
CA ARG A 114 48.97 -64.60 -60.97
C ARG A 114 49.18 -63.10 -60.80
N LYS A 115 50.42 -62.64 -60.65
CA LYS A 115 50.76 -61.26 -60.31
C LYS A 115 50.09 -60.24 -61.25
N GLU A 116 50.27 -60.37 -62.56
CA GLU A 116 49.70 -59.43 -63.54
C GLU A 116 48.18 -59.28 -63.42
N ARG A 117 47.45 -60.41 -63.27
CA ARG A 117 45.99 -60.38 -63.14
C ARG A 117 45.52 -59.86 -61.78
N ARG A 118 46.25 -60.17 -60.70
CA ARG A 118 45.92 -59.73 -59.34
C ARG A 118 46.11 -58.22 -59.22
N GLU A 119 47.28 -57.72 -59.63
CA GLU A 119 47.62 -56.29 -59.57
C GLU A 119 46.74 -55.45 -60.48
N LEU A 120 46.42 -55.94 -61.69
CA LEU A 120 45.54 -55.21 -62.61
C LEU A 120 44.12 -55.12 -62.06
N ARG A 121 43.58 -56.20 -61.47
CA ARG A 121 42.27 -56.18 -60.83
C ARG A 121 42.26 -55.28 -59.59
N GLU A 122 43.26 -55.37 -58.73
CA GLU A 122 43.38 -54.52 -57.55
C GLU A 122 43.45 -53.04 -57.93
N LYS A 123 44.18 -52.71 -59.01
CA LYS A 123 44.25 -51.35 -59.54
C LYS A 123 42.90 -50.86 -60.06
N GLU A 124 42.18 -51.67 -60.83
CA GLU A 124 40.83 -51.34 -61.33
C GLU A 124 39.81 -51.20 -60.19
N GLU A 125 39.91 -52.05 -59.16
CA GLU A 125 39.00 -52.03 -58.02
C GLU A 125 39.23 -50.79 -57.15
N ILE A 126 40.49 -50.42 -56.89
CA ILE A 126 40.82 -49.16 -56.19
C ILE A 126 40.36 -47.94 -57.00
N GLU A 127 40.47 -47.98 -58.33
CA GLU A 127 40.00 -46.88 -59.19
C GLU A 127 38.47 -46.75 -59.16
N LYS A 128 37.73 -47.85 -59.35
CA LYS A 128 36.26 -47.86 -59.23
C LYS A 128 35.80 -47.45 -57.85
N TYR A 129 36.44 -47.94 -56.79
CA TYR A 129 36.13 -47.58 -55.42
C TYR A 129 36.33 -46.08 -55.16
N ARG A 130 37.40 -45.48 -55.70
CA ARG A 130 37.63 -44.03 -55.60
C ARG A 130 36.63 -43.21 -56.42
N MET A 131 36.10 -43.73 -57.52
CA MET A 131 35.04 -43.07 -58.29
C MET A 131 33.68 -43.13 -57.59
N GLU A 132 33.35 -44.24 -56.95
CA GLU A 132 32.07 -44.41 -56.23
C GLU A 132 32.08 -43.69 -54.87
N ARG A 133 33.18 -43.83 -54.12
CA ARG A 133 33.35 -43.26 -52.78
C ARG A 133 34.72 -42.59 -52.63
N PRO A 134 34.92 -41.41 -53.26
CA PRO A 134 36.13 -40.63 -53.06
C PRO A 134 36.27 -40.24 -51.58
N LYS A 135 37.51 -40.18 -51.08
CA LYS A 135 37.76 -39.71 -49.71
C LYS A 135 37.27 -38.26 -49.57
N ILE A 136 36.82 -37.86 -48.38
CA ILE A 136 36.28 -36.51 -48.13
C ILE A 136 37.24 -35.42 -48.65
N GLN A 137 38.54 -35.57 -48.43
CA GLN A 137 39.56 -34.64 -48.90
C GLN A 137 39.59 -34.47 -50.44
N GLN A 138 39.28 -35.53 -51.18
CA GLN A 138 39.20 -35.55 -52.64
C GLN A 138 37.87 -34.94 -53.13
N GLN A 139 36.76 -35.11 -52.41
CA GLN A 139 35.49 -34.44 -52.73
C GLN A 139 35.59 -32.90 -52.63
N PHE A 140 36.39 -32.42 -51.67
CA PHE A 140 36.61 -30.99 -51.44
C PHE A 140 37.89 -30.45 -52.09
N SER A 141 38.61 -31.23 -52.90
CA SER A 141 39.87 -30.77 -53.49
C SER A 141 39.68 -29.54 -54.38
N ASP A 142 38.56 -29.49 -55.09
CA ASP A 142 38.20 -28.49 -56.07
C ASP A 142 37.86 -27.18 -55.37
N LEU A 143 37.09 -27.28 -54.28
CA LEU A 143 36.75 -26.17 -53.40
C LEU A 143 37.96 -25.65 -52.63
N LYS A 144 38.85 -26.54 -52.17
CA LYS A 144 40.12 -26.14 -51.54
C LYS A 144 41.02 -25.39 -52.52
N ARG A 145 41.02 -25.78 -53.81
CA ARG A 145 41.75 -25.07 -54.87
C ARG A 145 41.14 -23.70 -55.14
N LYS A 146 39.80 -23.59 -55.20
CA LYS A 146 39.08 -22.30 -55.27
C LYS A 146 39.29 -21.41 -54.04
N LEU A 147 39.45 -21.99 -52.85
CA LEU A 147 39.73 -21.23 -51.64
C LEU A 147 41.11 -20.55 -51.68
N GLY A 148 42.04 -21.05 -52.50
CA GLY A 148 43.32 -20.38 -52.76
C GLY A 148 43.21 -19.09 -53.59
N GLU A 149 42.05 -18.82 -54.20
CA GLU A 149 41.76 -17.60 -54.97
C GLU A 149 41.33 -16.42 -54.07
N VAL A 150 40.96 -16.71 -52.81
CA VAL A 150 40.55 -15.71 -51.80
C VAL A 150 41.78 -14.94 -51.30
N SER A 151 41.71 -13.61 -51.35
CA SER A 151 42.81 -12.73 -50.93
C SER A 151 42.98 -12.70 -49.41
N GLU A 152 44.17 -12.36 -48.92
CA GLU A 152 44.43 -12.26 -47.47
C GLU A 152 43.54 -11.21 -46.77
N GLU A 153 43.11 -10.16 -47.48
CA GLU A 153 42.16 -9.16 -46.98
C GLU A 153 40.77 -9.74 -46.74
N GLU A 154 40.30 -10.61 -47.62
CA GLU A 154 39.06 -11.37 -47.42
C GLU A 154 39.20 -12.39 -46.28
N TRP A 155 40.38 -12.99 -46.09
CA TRP A 155 40.68 -13.85 -44.94
C TRP A 155 40.63 -13.11 -43.59
N LEU A 156 41.16 -11.89 -43.54
CA LEU A 156 41.14 -11.04 -42.35
C LEU A 156 39.74 -10.47 -42.04
N SER A 157 38.90 -10.33 -43.06
CA SER A 157 37.54 -9.79 -42.94
C SER A 157 36.46 -10.86 -42.80
N ILE A 158 36.82 -12.15 -42.73
CA ILE A 158 35.88 -13.21 -42.36
C ILE A 158 35.26 -12.84 -41.01
N PRO A 159 33.93 -12.61 -40.94
CA PRO A 159 33.29 -12.32 -39.69
C PRO A 159 33.43 -13.52 -38.77
N GLU A 160 33.81 -13.29 -37.52
CA GLU A 160 33.63 -14.30 -36.48
C GLU A 160 32.14 -14.64 -36.36
N VAL A 161 31.79 -15.82 -35.84
CA VAL A 161 30.40 -16.21 -35.58
C VAL A 161 29.81 -15.36 -34.44
N GLY A 162 29.60 -14.07 -34.69
CA GLY A 162 28.79 -13.18 -33.87
C GLY A 162 27.39 -13.76 -33.75
N ASP A 163 26.85 -13.75 -32.53
CA ASP A 163 25.69 -14.50 -32.01
C ASP A 163 24.51 -14.74 -32.99
N GLY A 164 24.71 -15.62 -33.98
CA GLY A 164 23.65 -16.18 -34.81
C GLY A 164 22.87 -17.29 -34.09
N ARG A 165 23.37 -17.73 -32.92
CA ARG A 165 22.67 -18.58 -31.95
C ARG A 165 23.07 -18.19 -30.53
N ASN A 166 22.20 -17.43 -29.85
CA ASN A 166 22.23 -17.12 -28.42
C ASN A 166 22.41 -18.38 -27.55
N LYS A 167 23.65 -18.87 -27.39
CA LYS A 167 24.00 -19.92 -26.42
C LYS A 167 24.75 -19.35 -25.22
N ARG A 168 25.49 -18.23 -25.41
CA ARG A 168 26.21 -17.55 -24.32
C ARG A 168 25.31 -16.71 -23.41
N GLN A 169 24.20 -16.17 -23.93
CA GLN A 169 23.11 -15.59 -23.11
C GLN A 169 22.20 -16.65 -22.47
N ARG A 170 22.37 -17.93 -22.83
CA ARG A 170 21.51 -19.05 -22.39
C ARG A 170 22.16 -19.97 -21.35
N ASN A 171 23.36 -19.65 -20.88
CA ASN A 171 23.87 -20.20 -19.63
C ASN A 171 23.52 -19.19 -18.52
N PRO A 172 22.49 -19.45 -17.68
CA PRO A 172 22.38 -18.75 -16.42
C PRO A 172 23.68 -18.94 -15.65
N ARG A 173 24.16 -17.86 -15.01
CA ARG A 173 25.15 -17.97 -13.93
C ARG A 173 24.72 -19.11 -13.00
N TYR A 174 25.67 -19.89 -12.48
CA TYR A 174 25.45 -20.81 -11.36
C TYR A 174 24.42 -20.22 -10.39
N GLU A 175 23.26 -20.87 -10.29
CA GLU A 175 22.18 -20.44 -9.42
C GLU A 175 22.68 -20.49 -7.98
N LYS A 176 22.90 -19.31 -7.39
CA LYS A 176 22.65 -19.16 -5.96
C LYS A 176 21.14 -19.21 -5.79
N LEU A 177 20.63 -20.38 -5.42
CA LEU A 177 19.27 -20.54 -4.94
C LEU A 177 19.13 -19.68 -3.68
N THR A 178 18.53 -18.50 -3.85
CA THR A 178 17.94 -17.76 -2.74
C THR A 178 16.45 -18.10 -2.74
N PRO A 179 15.84 -18.41 -1.59
CA PRO A 179 14.41 -18.66 -1.52
C PRO A 179 13.65 -17.45 -2.09
N VAL A 180 12.75 -17.71 -3.03
CA VAL A 180 11.89 -16.67 -3.61
C VAL A 180 10.91 -16.20 -2.54
N PRO A 181 10.73 -14.89 -2.31
CA PRO A 181 9.78 -14.41 -1.31
C PRO A 181 8.34 -14.63 -1.78
N ASP A 182 7.48 -15.10 -0.87
CA ASP A 182 6.11 -15.57 -1.10
C ASP A 182 5.19 -14.61 -1.90
N SER A 183 5.54 -13.33 -1.92
CA SER A 183 4.91 -12.30 -2.75
C SER A 183 4.92 -12.56 -4.27
N PHE A 184 5.81 -13.42 -4.78
CA PHE A 184 5.84 -13.77 -6.19
C PHE A 184 4.75 -14.79 -6.55
N PHE A 185 4.45 -15.71 -5.63
CA PHE A 185 3.36 -16.68 -5.79
C PHE A 185 1.98 -16.03 -5.67
N SER A 186 1.83 -15.01 -4.82
CA SER A 186 0.55 -14.31 -4.65
C SER A 186 0.09 -13.55 -5.92
N LYS A 187 1.01 -13.10 -6.77
CA LYS A 187 0.66 -12.43 -8.05
C LYS A 187 0.25 -13.41 -9.14
N HIS A 188 0.84 -14.61 -9.17
CA HIS A 188 0.48 -15.61 -10.17
C HIS A 188 -0.76 -16.44 -9.80
N LEU A 189 -1.07 -16.56 -8.51
CA LEU A 189 -2.34 -17.15 -8.05
C LEU A 189 -3.56 -16.35 -8.53
N GLN A 190 -3.44 -15.02 -8.69
CA GLN A 190 -4.52 -14.17 -9.18
C GLN A 190 -4.70 -14.20 -10.71
N SER A 191 -3.69 -14.61 -11.48
CA SER A 191 -3.73 -14.51 -12.94
C SER A 191 -4.16 -15.78 -13.67
N GLY A 192 -4.30 -16.93 -13.00
CA GLY A 192 -5.00 -18.12 -13.52
C GLY A 192 -4.62 -18.67 -14.90
N GLU A 193 -3.54 -18.20 -15.55
CA GLU A 193 -3.12 -18.71 -16.86
C GLU A 193 -2.11 -19.85 -16.71
N ASN A 194 -2.58 -21.08 -16.90
CA ASN A 194 -1.71 -22.20 -17.27
C ASN A 194 -1.40 -22.13 -18.77
N LYS A 195 -0.38 -21.37 -19.17
CA LYS A 195 0.27 -21.50 -20.48
C LYS A 195 1.57 -22.28 -20.31
N THR A 196 1.56 -23.55 -20.73
CA THR A 196 2.75 -24.40 -20.82
C THR A 196 3.44 -24.35 -22.19
N SER A 197 3.07 -23.44 -23.07
CA SER A 197 3.80 -23.20 -24.33
C SER A 197 3.67 -21.76 -24.82
N VAL A 198 4.80 -21.22 -25.29
CA VAL A 198 4.87 -19.96 -26.03
C VAL A 198 5.07 -20.34 -27.50
N ASN A 199 4.03 -20.16 -28.32
CA ASN A 199 4.12 -20.27 -29.78
C ASN A 199 4.66 -18.93 -30.34
N PRO A 200 5.82 -18.90 -31.05
CA PRO A 200 6.45 -17.64 -31.48
C PRO A 200 5.89 -17.04 -32.77
N LEU A 201 4.63 -17.33 -33.13
CA LEU A 201 4.09 -16.99 -34.45
C LEU A 201 2.68 -16.40 -34.37
N GLU A 202 2.44 -15.41 -33.51
CA GLU A 202 1.28 -14.53 -33.66
C GLU A 202 1.43 -13.29 -32.75
N GLY A 203 1.73 -12.16 -33.39
CA GLY A 203 1.67 -10.86 -32.73
C GLY A 203 2.73 -9.87 -33.17
N LEU A 204 2.74 -9.48 -34.45
CA LEU A 204 2.78 -8.05 -34.80
C LEU A 204 2.53 -7.86 -36.32
N ALA A 205 1.30 -7.54 -36.68
CA ALA A 205 0.99 -6.87 -37.95
C ALA A 205 -0.06 -5.79 -37.69
N GLY A 206 0.31 -4.54 -38.00
CA GLY A 206 -0.62 -3.42 -38.18
C GLY A 206 -0.30 -2.17 -37.35
N LEU A 207 0.47 -1.22 -37.88
CA LEU A 207 -0.09 -0.09 -38.66
C LEU A 207 1.04 0.76 -39.28
N ASN A 208 0.77 1.23 -40.50
CA ASN A 208 1.66 1.90 -41.45
C ASN A 208 1.78 3.43 -41.26
N THR A 209 3.04 3.92 -41.43
CA THR A 209 3.54 5.06 -42.26
C THR A 209 3.40 6.51 -41.74
N PRO A 210 4.14 7.56 -42.23
CA PRO A 210 5.03 7.64 -43.43
C PRO A 210 6.38 8.48 -43.32
N TYR A 211 7.31 8.23 -44.28
CA TYR A 211 8.28 9.17 -44.94
C TYR A 211 9.56 9.69 -44.19
N PRO A 212 10.65 10.21 -44.86
CA PRO A 212 11.08 10.27 -46.30
C PRO A 212 12.51 9.74 -46.64
N GLY A 213 12.80 9.53 -47.94
CA GLY A 213 14.16 9.64 -48.54
C GLY A 213 14.51 8.53 -49.55
N SER A 214 14.02 8.58 -50.80
CA SER A 214 14.73 9.03 -52.04
C SER A 214 15.96 8.16 -52.39
N MET A 215 16.00 7.38 -53.48
CA MET A 215 15.91 7.80 -54.89
C MET A 215 15.35 6.68 -55.80
N THR A 216 14.64 7.10 -56.84
CA THR A 216 14.07 6.38 -57.98
C THR A 216 15.03 5.48 -58.78
N PRO A 217 14.54 4.33 -59.28
CA PRO A 217 14.93 3.79 -60.58
C PRO A 217 13.77 3.94 -61.58
N GLY A 218 14.04 4.62 -62.69
CA GLY A 218 13.11 4.74 -63.81
C GLY A 218 13.05 3.46 -64.67
N LEU A 219 11.87 3.28 -65.26
CA LEU A 219 11.61 2.86 -66.64
C LEU A 219 12.51 1.75 -67.23
N MET A 220 11.98 0.51 -67.38
CA MET A 220 12.02 -0.28 -68.63
C MET A 220 11.03 -1.46 -68.57
N THR A 221 10.20 -1.55 -69.61
CA THR A 221 9.44 -2.66 -70.25
C THR A 221 9.31 -4.07 -69.63
N PRO A 222 8.16 -4.76 -69.87
CA PRO A 222 7.85 -6.07 -69.28
C PRO A 222 8.56 -7.23 -69.99
N GLY A 223 9.43 -7.92 -69.25
CA GLY A 223 9.98 -9.22 -69.63
C GLY A 223 9.09 -10.36 -69.10
N THR A 224 8.20 -10.85 -69.96
CA THR A 224 7.69 -12.23 -70.05
C THR A 224 7.74 -13.14 -68.81
N GLY A 225 6.56 -13.43 -68.24
CA GLY A 225 6.20 -14.81 -67.90
C GLY A 225 6.27 -15.26 -66.43
N GLU A 226 5.49 -14.66 -65.53
CA GLU A 226 5.06 -15.36 -64.32
C GLU A 226 3.62 -14.96 -63.94
N LEU A 227 2.69 -15.89 -64.11
CA LEU A 227 1.26 -15.70 -63.80
C LEU A 227 1.02 -16.21 -62.36
N ASP A 228 0.86 -15.30 -61.41
CA ASP A 228 0.65 -15.64 -59.99
C ASP A 228 -0.78 -16.19 -59.77
N MET A 229 -0.92 -17.52 -59.90
CA MET A 229 -2.18 -18.25 -59.74
C MET A 229 -2.78 -18.12 -58.32
N ARG A 230 -1.99 -17.71 -57.32
CA ARG A 230 -2.50 -17.46 -55.96
C ARG A 230 -3.35 -16.20 -55.90
N LYS A 231 -2.98 -15.14 -56.63
CA LYS A 231 -3.77 -13.90 -56.68
C LYS A 231 -5.10 -14.09 -57.39
N ILE A 232 -5.13 -14.91 -58.45
CA ILE A 232 -6.39 -15.31 -59.09
C ILE A 232 -7.25 -16.15 -58.15
N GLY A 233 -6.66 -17.11 -57.43
CA GLY A 233 -7.37 -17.91 -56.42
C GLY A 233 -7.94 -17.07 -55.28
N GLN A 234 -7.14 -16.14 -54.73
CA GLN A 234 -7.54 -15.24 -53.66
C GLN A 234 -8.63 -14.26 -54.11
N ALA A 235 -8.50 -13.65 -55.29
CA ALA A 235 -9.52 -12.75 -55.84
C ALA A 235 -10.84 -13.47 -56.13
N ARG A 236 -10.78 -14.74 -56.55
CA ARG A 236 -11.99 -15.55 -56.74
C ARG A 236 -12.60 -15.97 -55.40
N ASN A 237 -11.78 -16.24 -54.39
CA ASN A 237 -12.24 -16.58 -53.05
C ASN A 237 -12.89 -15.39 -52.35
N THR A 238 -12.33 -14.18 -52.46
CA THR A 238 -12.95 -12.96 -51.94
C THR A 238 -14.22 -12.58 -52.71
N LEU A 239 -14.26 -12.80 -54.04
CA LEU A 239 -15.49 -12.63 -54.81
C LEU A 239 -16.57 -13.63 -54.39
N MET A 240 -16.19 -14.87 -54.10
CA MET A 240 -17.10 -15.88 -53.55
C MET A 240 -17.59 -15.49 -52.16
N ASP A 241 -16.71 -15.03 -51.29
CA ASP A 241 -17.05 -14.57 -49.93
C ASP A 241 -17.93 -13.31 -49.95
N MET A 242 -17.73 -12.42 -50.91
CA MET A 242 -18.60 -11.27 -51.15
C MET A 242 -20.01 -11.70 -51.60
N ARG A 243 -20.12 -12.72 -52.45
CA ARG A 243 -21.42 -13.26 -52.83
C ARG A 243 -22.08 -14.03 -51.69
N LEU A 244 -21.31 -14.76 -50.89
CA LEU A 244 -21.81 -15.47 -49.72
C LEU A 244 -22.29 -14.51 -48.64
N SER A 245 -21.57 -13.41 -48.39
CA SER A 245 -22.00 -12.35 -47.46
C SER A 245 -23.25 -11.61 -47.96
N GLN A 246 -23.36 -11.30 -49.25
CA GLN A 246 -24.62 -10.73 -49.82
C GLN A 246 -25.83 -11.65 -49.61
N VAL A 247 -25.63 -12.97 -49.75
CA VAL A 247 -26.68 -13.95 -49.45
C VAL A 247 -26.91 -14.06 -47.95
N SER A 248 -25.84 -14.03 -47.13
CA SER A 248 -25.89 -14.11 -45.67
C SER A 248 -26.60 -12.91 -45.03
N ASP A 249 -26.40 -11.70 -45.55
CA ASP A 249 -27.07 -10.47 -45.10
C ASP A 249 -28.59 -10.53 -45.32
N SER A 250 -29.03 -11.33 -46.29
CA SER A 250 -30.44 -11.59 -46.57
C SER A 250 -31.04 -12.69 -45.67
N VAL A 251 -30.21 -13.45 -44.94
CA VAL A 251 -30.62 -14.51 -44.01
C VAL A 251 -30.76 -13.92 -42.59
N SER A 252 -31.95 -13.43 -42.27
CA SER A 252 -32.30 -13.02 -40.91
C SER A 252 -32.36 -14.22 -39.95
N GLY A 253 -31.88 -14.06 -38.71
CA GLY A 253 -31.94 -15.11 -37.67
C GLY A 253 -30.62 -15.86 -37.44
N GLN A 254 -29.52 -15.42 -38.06
CA GLN A 254 -28.18 -15.89 -37.69
C GLN A 254 -27.83 -15.40 -36.29
N THR A 255 -27.48 -16.33 -35.40
CA THR A 255 -27.08 -15.99 -34.03
C THR A 255 -25.57 -15.85 -33.96
N VAL A 256 -25.10 -14.62 -33.77
CA VAL A 256 -23.71 -14.32 -33.43
C VAL A 256 -23.70 -13.66 -32.06
N VAL A 257 -23.03 -14.30 -31.10
CA VAL A 257 -22.83 -13.71 -29.77
C VAL A 257 -21.62 -12.79 -29.86
N ASP A 258 -21.68 -11.62 -29.21
CA ASP A 258 -20.50 -10.77 -29.04
C ASP A 258 -19.45 -11.51 -28.20
N PRO A 259 -18.29 -11.89 -28.77
CA PRO A 259 -17.28 -12.64 -28.04
C PRO A 259 -16.73 -11.83 -26.86
N LYS A 260 -16.75 -10.48 -26.92
CA LYS A 260 -16.33 -9.66 -25.80
C LYS A 260 -17.34 -9.72 -24.67
N GLY A 261 -18.61 -9.43 -24.96
CA GLY A 261 -19.72 -9.57 -24.01
C GLY A 261 -19.73 -10.93 -23.31
N TYR A 262 -19.66 -12.01 -24.09
CA TYR A 262 -19.65 -13.38 -23.56
C TYR A 262 -18.44 -13.67 -22.68
N LEU A 263 -17.24 -13.17 -23.00
CA LEU A 263 -16.05 -13.33 -22.16
C LEU A 263 -16.16 -12.49 -20.87
N THR A 264 -16.75 -11.30 -20.91
CA THR A 264 -17.06 -10.53 -19.68
C THR A 264 -18.05 -11.25 -18.79
N ASP A 265 -19.08 -11.86 -19.37
CA ASP A 265 -20.07 -12.62 -18.61
C ASP A 265 -19.45 -13.88 -18.01
N LEU A 266 -18.61 -14.59 -18.76
CA LEU A 266 -17.83 -15.72 -18.24
C LEU A 266 -16.91 -15.29 -17.08
N ASN A 267 -16.24 -14.13 -17.19
CA ASN A 267 -15.43 -13.59 -16.10
C ASN A 267 -16.26 -13.19 -14.88
N SER A 268 -17.49 -12.71 -15.09
CA SER A 268 -18.43 -12.37 -14.00
C SER A 268 -18.96 -13.60 -13.27
N MET A 269 -19.02 -14.76 -13.93
CA MET A 269 -19.45 -16.04 -13.38
C MET A 269 -18.35 -16.79 -12.62
N ILE A 270 -17.10 -16.30 -12.62
CA ILE A 270 -16.01 -16.94 -11.89
C ILE A 270 -16.28 -16.82 -10.38
N PRO A 271 -16.43 -17.94 -9.64
CA PRO A 271 -16.66 -17.88 -8.21
C PRO A 271 -15.42 -17.35 -7.50
N THR A 272 -15.55 -16.21 -6.80
CA THR A 272 -14.47 -15.60 -6.01
C THR A 272 -14.02 -16.47 -4.82
N TYR A 273 -14.88 -17.41 -4.39
CA TYR A 273 -14.64 -18.36 -3.30
C TYR A 273 -14.64 -19.84 -3.75
N GLY A 274 -14.22 -20.12 -4.99
CA GLY A 274 -13.93 -21.49 -5.42
C GLY A 274 -12.53 -21.90 -4.96
N GLY A 275 -12.40 -22.51 -3.77
CA GLY A 275 -11.11 -23.00 -3.27
C GLY A 275 -10.38 -23.97 -4.21
N ASP A 276 -9.21 -24.46 -3.82
CA ASP A 276 -8.40 -25.33 -4.68
C ASP A 276 -9.13 -26.63 -5.05
N ILE A 277 -9.27 -26.88 -6.35
CA ILE A 277 -10.05 -28.01 -6.87
C ILE A 277 -9.51 -29.38 -6.42
N SER A 278 -8.20 -29.51 -6.20
CA SER A 278 -7.56 -30.72 -5.65
C SER A 278 -7.96 -30.95 -4.21
N ASP A 279 -7.92 -29.89 -3.40
CA ASP A 279 -8.22 -29.96 -1.98
C ASP A 279 -9.71 -30.11 -1.73
N ILE A 280 -10.56 -29.51 -2.56
CA ILE A 280 -12.00 -29.76 -2.59
C ILE A 280 -12.28 -31.23 -2.93
N LYS A 281 -11.58 -31.83 -3.90
CA LYS A 281 -11.74 -33.26 -4.21
C LYS A 281 -11.29 -34.14 -3.05
N LYS A 282 -10.19 -33.81 -2.38
CA LYS A 282 -9.70 -34.49 -1.19
C LYS A 282 -10.67 -34.36 -0.01
N ALA A 283 -11.17 -33.16 0.24
CA ALA A 283 -12.19 -32.88 1.26
C ALA A 283 -13.51 -33.60 0.94
N ARG A 284 -13.90 -33.68 -0.34
CA ARG A 284 -15.08 -34.45 -0.77
C ARG A 284 -14.89 -35.94 -0.48
N LEU A 285 -13.70 -36.48 -0.72
CA LEU A 285 -13.37 -37.88 -0.40
C LEU A 285 -13.36 -38.12 1.11
N LEU A 286 -12.75 -37.22 1.88
CA LEU A 286 -12.70 -37.29 3.34
C LEU A 286 -14.10 -37.19 3.95
N LEU A 287 -14.91 -36.23 3.54
CA LEU A 287 -16.27 -36.09 4.06
C LEU A 287 -17.19 -37.20 3.55
N LYS A 288 -16.86 -37.85 2.43
CA LYS A 288 -17.50 -39.07 1.97
C LYS A 288 -17.15 -40.24 2.89
N SER A 289 -15.89 -40.45 3.23
CA SER A 289 -15.52 -41.51 4.17
C SER A 289 -16.12 -41.25 5.56
N VAL A 290 -16.12 -40.00 6.04
CA VAL A 290 -16.67 -39.65 7.36
C VAL A 290 -18.19 -39.89 7.46
N ARG A 291 -18.97 -39.59 6.42
CA ARG A 291 -20.43 -39.87 6.43
C ARG A 291 -20.76 -41.35 6.25
N GLU A 292 -19.91 -42.09 5.56
CA GLU A 292 -20.07 -43.55 5.35
C GLU A 292 -19.67 -44.34 6.59
N THR A 293 -18.62 -43.92 7.31
CA THR A 293 -18.22 -44.53 8.58
C THR A 293 -19.15 -44.15 9.72
N ASN A 294 -19.65 -42.91 9.74
CA ASN A 294 -20.54 -42.40 10.78
C ASN A 294 -21.88 -41.85 10.22
N PRO A 295 -22.83 -42.73 9.84
CA PRO A 295 -24.12 -42.28 9.28
C PRO A 295 -25.00 -41.47 10.24
N HIS A 296 -24.85 -41.69 11.56
CA HIS A 296 -25.62 -40.99 12.60
C HIS A 296 -24.95 -39.70 13.11
N HIS A 297 -23.84 -39.25 12.50
CA HIS A 297 -23.13 -38.04 12.91
C HIS A 297 -23.63 -36.80 12.14
N PRO A 298 -24.37 -35.87 12.79
CA PRO A 298 -25.00 -34.74 12.10
C PRO A 298 -24.03 -33.77 11.41
N PRO A 299 -22.90 -33.36 12.02
CA PRO A 299 -21.94 -32.46 11.37
C PRO A 299 -21.31 -33.03 10.10
N ALA A 300 -21.24 -34.35 9.92
CA ALA A 300 -20.68 -34.97 8.71
C ALA A 300 -21.55 -34.65 7.47
N TRP A 301 -22.87 -34.76 7.61
CA TRP A 301 -23.83 -34.43 6.57
C TRP A 301 -23.87 -32.92 6.29
N ILE A 302 -23.75 -32.10 7.33
CA ILE A 302 -23.71 -30.64 7.19
C ILE A 302 -22.43 -30.19 6.47
N ALA A 303 -21.27 -30.67 6.91
CA ALA A 303 -19.98 -30.30 6.33
C ALA A 303 -19.89 -30.73 4.86
N SER A 304 -20.36 -31.94 4.55
CA SER A 304 -20.36 -32.46 3.17
C SER A 304 -21.28 -31.67 2.26
N ALA A 305 -22.46 -31.26 2.72
CA ALA A 305 -23.36 -30.44 1.93
C ALA A 305 -22.91 -28.99 1.80
N ARG A 306 -22.35 -28.40 2.87
CA ARG A 306 -21.71 -27.07 2.79
C ARG A 306 -20.53 -27.07 1.83
N LEU A 307 -19.74 -28.16 1.78
CA LEU A 307 -18.67 -28.31 0.81
C LEU A 307 -19.21 -28.31 -0.62
N GLU A 308 -20.29 -29.05 -0.91
CA GLU A 308 -20.88 -29.04 -2.24
C GLU A 308 -21.52 -27.69 -2.61
N GLU A 309 -22.07 -26.97 -1.63
CA GLU A 309 -22.59 -25.60 -1.79
C GLU A 309 -21.50 -24.60 -2.17
N VAL A 310 -20.38 -24.56 -1.45
CA VAL A 310 -19.27 -23.65 -1.79
C VAL A 310 -18.64 -23.97 -3.15
N THR A 311 -18.81 -25.21 -3.64
CA THR A 311 -18.38 -25.61 -4.99
C THR A 311 -19.42 -25.35 -6.09
N GLY A 312 -20.57 -24.77 -5.74
CA GLY A 312 -21.65 -24.44 -6.67
C GLY A 312 -22.57 -25.61 -7.06
N LYS A 313 -22.37 -26.83 -6.51
CA LYS A 313 -23.20 -28.01 -6.80
C LYS A 313 -24.39 -28.12 -5.85
N LEU A 314 -25.26 -27.12 -5.87
CA LEU A 314 -26.40 -27.01 -4.96
C LEU A 314 -27.35 -28.22 -4.99
N GLN A 315 -27.56 -28.83 -6.15
CA GLN A 315 -28.46 -29.99 -6.24
C GLN A 315 -27.88 -31.23 -5.55
N VAL A 316 -26.57 -31.45 -5.63
CA VAL A 316 -25.89 -32.54 -4.92
C VAL A 316 -25.91 -32.27 -3.43
N ALA A 317 -25.65 -31.03 -3.01
CA ALA A 317 -25.77 -30.61 -1.62
C ALA A 317 -27.17 -30.89 -1.05
N ARG A 318 -28.24 -30.53 -1.78
CA ARG A 318 -29.64 -30.78 -1.39
C ARG A 318 -29.92 -32.26 -1.19
N ASN A 319 -29.54 -33.09 -2.16
CA ASN A 319 -29.75 -34.53 -2.07
C ASN A 319 -28.99 -35.12 -0.86
N LEU A 320 -27.78 -34.61 -0.59
CA LEU A 320 -26.95 -35.06 0.52
C LEU A 320 -27.53 -34.69 1.88
N ILE A 321 -28.07 -33.47 2.05
CA ILE A 321 -28.74 -33.11 3.31
C ILE A 321 -30.06 -33.84 3.46
N MET A 322 -30.85 -34.03 2.41
CA MET A 322 -32.08 -34.85 2.51
C MET A 322 -31.76 -36.26 2.99
N LYS A 323 -30.69 -36.87 2.46
CA LYS A 323 -30.20 -38.15 2.99
C LYS A 323 -29.74 -38.03 4.45
N GLY A 324 -29.06 -36.94 4.80
CA GLY A 324 -28.70 -36.64 6.19
C GLY A 324 -29.91 -36.53 7.13
N THR A 325 -31.04 -35.95 6.70
CA THR A 325 -32.26 -35.83 7.51
C THR A 325 -32.94 -37.17 7.77
N GLU A 326 -32.85 -38.11 6.83
CA GLU A 326 -33.36 -39.49 7.01
C GLU A 326 -32.47 -40.27 7.99
N MET A 327 -31.15 -40.10 7.89
CA MET A 327 -30.17 -40.84 8.72
C MET A 327 -30.01 -40.26 10.13
N CYS A 328 -30.22 -38.96 10.29
CA CYS A 328 -30.13 -38.22 11.54
C CYS A 328 -31.46 -37.49 11.84
N PRO A 329 -32.52 -38.19 12.27
CA PRO A 329 -33.83 -37.58 12.46
C PRO A 329 -33.92 -36.69 13.72
N LYS A 330 -33.06 -36.92 14.72
CA LYS A 330 -33.08 -36.26 16.03
C LYS A 330 -32.20 -34.99 16.14
N SER A 331 -31.49 -34.60 15.09
CA SER A 331 -30.55 -33.47 15.15
C SER A 331 -31.13 -32.21 14.51
N GLU A 332 -31.23 -31.13 15.27
CA GLU A 332 -31.78 -29.85 14.78
C GLU A 332 -30.96 -29.25 13.65
N ASP A 333 -29.63 -29.31 13.73
CA ASP A 333 -28.74 -28.59 12.81
C ASP A 333 -28.78 -29.13 11.37
N VAL A 334 -29.05 -30.44 11.19
CA VAL A 334 -29.16 -31.05 9.85
C VAL A 334 -30.46 -30.59 9.19
N TRP A 335 -31.54 -30.51 9.96
CA TRP A 335 -32.82 -29.98 9.51
C TRP A 335 -32.74 -28.48 9.17
N LEU A 336 -32.01 -27.69 9.96
CA LEU A 336 -31.72 -26.28 9.64
C LEU A 336 -30.89 -26.16 8.36
N GLY A 337 -29.86 -27.00 8.20
CA GLY A 337 -29.07 -27.09 6.98
C GLY A 337 -29.95 -27.43 5.76
N ALA A 338 -30.91 -28.34 5.92
CA ALA A 338 -31.80 -28.80 4.85
C ALA A 338 -32.73 -27.68 4.40
N ALA A 339 -33.37 -27.02 5.36
CA ALA A 339 -34.33 -25.97 5.10
C ALA A 339 -33.66 -24.73 4.49
N ARG A 340 -32.40 -24.43 4.84
CA ARG A 340 -31.62 -23.37 4.19
C ARG A 340 -31.27 -23.67 2.72
N LEU A 341 -30.99 -24.93 2.38
CA LEU A 341 -30.55 -25.31 1.01
C LEU A 341 -31.70 -25.51 0.01
N GLN A 342 -32.91 -25.78 0.49
CA GLN A 342 -34.06 -25.99 -0.39
C GLN A 342 -34.62 -24.63 -0.87
N PRO A 343 -35.03 -24.52 -2.15
CA PRO A 343 -35.79 -23.37 -2.61
C PRO A 343 -37.13 -23.32 -1.86
N GLY A 344 -37.58 -22.12 -1.50
CA GLY A 344 -38.63 -21.82 -0.50
C GLY A 344 -40.06 -22.32 -0.77
N ASP A 345 -40.26 -23.41 -1.51
CA ASP A 345 -41.58 -24.02 -1.66
C ASP A 345 -41.95 -24.82 -0.40
N PRO A 346 -42.97 -24.38 0.37
CA PRO A 346 -43.29 -24.93 1.69
C PRO A 346 -43.98 -26.31 1.65
N THR A 347 -44.17 -26.90 0.47
CA THR A 347 -45.01 -28.10 0.28
C THR A 347 -44.24 -29.42 0.49
N LYS A 348 -42.93 -29.45 0.25
CA LYS A 348 -42.12 -30.67 0.39
C LYS A 348 -41.62 -30.91 1.82
N LEU A 349 -41.43 -29.86 2.62
CA LEU A 349 -40.98 -29.95 4.01
C LEU A 349 -42.09 -30.32 5.01
N LYS A 350 -43.37 -30.20 4.61
CA LYS A 350 -44.53 -30.56 5.44
C LYS A 350 -44.70 -32.06 5.72
N LYS A 351 -43.94 -32.97 5.12
CA LYS A 351 -44.15 -34.43 5.29
C LYS A 351 -43.45 -35.06 6.51
N HIS A 352 -42.56 -34.36 7.21
CA HIS A 352 -41.87 -34.88 8.42
C HIS A 352 -42.20 -34.01 9.66
N LEU A 353 -43.47 -34.06 10.06
CA LEU A 353 -44.18 -33.05 10.85
C LEU A 353 -43.91 -32.98 12.38
N GLN A 354 -43.13 -33.87 12.99
CA GLN A 354 -42.95 -33.82 14.46
C GLN A 354 -41.67 -33.12 14.90
N PHE A 355 -40.51 -33.47 14.32
CA PHE A 355 -39.24 -32.80 14.64
C PHE A 355 -39.08 -31.47 13.88
N PHE A 356 -39.65 -31.39 12.66
CA PHE A 356 -39.63 -30.18 11.84
C PHE A 356 -40.42 -29.01 12.48
N LYS A 357 -41.45 -29.30 13.29
CA LYS A 357 -42.15 -28.31 14.11
C LYS A 357 -41.30 -27.77 15.27
N MET A 358 -40.41 -28.59 15.82
CA MET A 358 -39.45 -28.18 16.85
C MET A 358 -38.35 -27.29 16.25
N VAL A 359 -37.90 -27.60 15.03
CA VAL A 359 -36.87 -26.86 14.29
C VAL A 359 -37.40 -25.58 13.62
N LEU A 360 -38.69 -25.54 13.26
CA LEU A 360 -39.39 -24.31 12.84
C LEU A 360 -39.27 -23.19 13.87
N GLY A 361 -38.94 -23.51 15.12
CA GLY A 361 -38.61 -22.53 16.13
C GLY A 361 -37.34 -21.70 15.91
N LYS A 362 -36.59 -21.94 14.83
CA LYS A 362 -35.47 -21.07 14.40
C LYS A 362 -35.66 -20.49 13.00
N PHE A 363 -36.78 -20.81 12.32
CA PHE A 363 -37.16 -20.20 11.05
C PHE A 363 -38.02 -18.96 11.29
N GLU A 364 -37.87 -17.96 10.42
CA GLU A 364 -38.64 -16.71 10.29
C GLU A 364 -40.15 -16.94 9.96
N PHE A 365 -40.68 -18.15 10.18
CA PHE A 365 -42.10 -18.46 10.10
C PHE A 365 -42.61 -18.84 11.49
N PRO A 366 -42.91 -17.86 12.34
CA PRO A 366 -43.55 -18.11 13.61
C PRO A 366 -44.99 -18.48 13.34
N SER A 367 -45.34 -19.68 13.76
CA SER A 367 -46.72 -20.02 14.00
C SER A 367 -46.91 -20.06 15.50
N ARG A 368 -48.07 -19.62 15.98
CA ARG A 368 -48.51 -19.78 17.38
C ARG A 368 -48.34 -21.22 17.89
N ALA A 369 -48.34 -22.20 16.97
CA ALA A 369 -48.05 -23.61 17.21
C ALA A 369 -46.60 -23.92 17.67
N ALA A 370 -45.61 -23.06 17.40
CA ALA A 370 -44.24 -23.24 17.89
C ALA A 370 -44.13 -22.86 19.38
N LEU A 371 -44.84 -21.81 19.79
CA LEU A 371 -44.92 -21.36 21.19
C LEU A 371 -45.69 -22.35 22.07
N GLU A 372 -46.66 -23.09 21.48
CA GLU A 372 -47.40 -24.16 22.16
C GLU A 372 -46.51 -25.37 22.50
N ASN A 373 -45.53 -25.69 21.64
CA ASN A 373 -44.63 -26.82 21.84
C ASN A 373 -43.39 -26.47 22.69
N VAL A 374 -42.84 -25.26 22.55
CA VAL A 374 -41.66 -24.80 23.28
C VAL A 374 -41.92 -23.43 23.89
N SER A 375 -42.56 -23.41 25.05
CA SER A 375 -42.97 -22.16 25.72
C SER A 375 -41.83 -21.46 26.49
N LYS A 376 -40.73 -22.15 26.79
CA LYS A 376 -39.61 -21.64 27.62
C LYS A 376 -38.50 -20.91 26.84
N SER A 377 -38.58 -20.86 25.52
CA SER A 377 -37.51 -20.26 24.71
C SER A 377 -37.74 -18.77 24.46
N VAL A 378 -36.86 -17.93 25.00
CA VAL A 378 -36.88 -16.47 24.86
C VAL A 378 -36.81 -16.03 23.39
N ARG A 379 -35.97 -16.70 22.59
CA ARG A 379 -35.77 -16.36 21.17
C ARG A 379 -37.06 -16.45 20.36
N LEU A 380 -37.90 -17.45 20.63
CA LEU A 380 -39.20 -17.61 19.96
C LEU A 380 -40.15 -16.48 20.29
N TRP A 381 -40.24 -16.14 21.58
CA TRP A 381 -41.07 -15.04 22.02
C TRP A 381 -40.64 -13.72 21.38
N LYS A 382 -39.33 -13.45 21.27
CA LYS A 382 -38.84 -12.26 20.55
C LYS A 382 -39.28 -12.24 19.08
N THR A 383 -39.01 -13.32 18.34
CA THR A 383 -39.36 -13.37 16.90
C THR A 383 -40.86 -13.32 16.65
N ALA A 384 -41.66 -13.86 17.57
CA ALA A 384 -43.12 -13.76 17.48
C ALA A 384 -43.60 -12.33 17.77
N VAL A 385 -43.02 -11.68 18.78
CA VAL A 385 -43.36 -10.30 19.17
C VAL A 385 -42.95 -9.29 18.10
N GLU A 386 -41.84 -9.50 17.40
CA GLU A 386 -41.36 -8.60 16.32
C GLU A 386 -42.28 -8.51 15.10
N LEU A 387 -43.16 -9.50 14.90
CA LEU A 387 -44.05 -9.55 13.72
C LEU A 387 -45.47 -9.05 14.00
N GLU A 388 -45.79 -8.81 15.26
CA GLU A 388 -47.15 -8.53 15.70
C GLU A 388 -47.27 -7.04 16.05
N GLU A 389 -48.48 -6.49 15.86
CA GLU A 389 -48.79 -5.09 16.16
C GLU A 389 -48.66 -4.78 17.66
N PRO A 390 -48.42 -3.52 18.08
CA PRO A 390 -48.05 -3.20 19.48
C PRO A 390 -49.06 -3.65 20.54
N GLU A 391 -50.36 -3.71 20.21
CA GLU A 391 -51.40 -4.19 21.13
C GLU A 391 -51.34 -5.71 21.35
N ASP A 392 -51.17 -6.47 20.26
CA ASP A 392 -51.06 -7.93 20.28
C ASP A 392 -49.70 -8.38 20.83
N ALA A 393 -48.63 -7.64 20.49
CA ALA A 393 -47.30 -7.79 21.03
C ALA A 393 -47.29 -7.66 22.56
N ARG A 394 -48.02 -6.69 23.12
CA ARG A 394 -48.17 -6.54 24.58
C ARG A 394 -48.83 -7.77 25.22
N ILE A 395 -49.90 -8.28 24.62
CA ILE A 395 -50.59 -9.47 25.14
C ILE A 395 -49.67 -10.69 25.08
N MET A 396 -48.95 -10.89 23.96
CA MET A 396 -47.97 -11.97 23.83
C MET A 396 -46.80 -11.81 24.80
N LEU A 397 -46.31 -10.60 25.03
CA LEU A 397 -45.25 -10.35 25.99
C LEU A 397 -45.68 -10.64 27.42
N SER A 398 -46.93 -10.33 27.80
CA SER A 398 -47.45 -10.70 29.12
C SER A 398 -47.42 -12.21 29.36
N ARG A 399 -47.78 -13.00 28.33
CA ARG A 399 -47.64 -14.46 28.39
C ARG A 399 -46.18 -14.90 28.33
N ALA A 400 -45.35 -14.20 27.57
CA ALA A 400 -43.94 -14.52 27.42
C ALA A 400 -43.18 -14.38 28.73
N VAL A 401 -43.44 -13.33 29.51
CA VAL A 401 -42.79 -13.12 30.82
C VAL A 401 -43.29 -14.09 31.90
N GLU A 402 -44.52 -14.59 31.79
CA GLU A 402 -45.02 -15.69 32.64
C GLU A 402 -44.32 -17.02 32.32
N CYS A 403 -44.10 -17.31 31.04
CA CYS A 403 -43.42 -18.54 30.61
C CYS A 403 -41.89 -18.47 30.79
N CYS A 404 -41.31 -17.28 30.64
CA CYS A 404 -39.88 -17.01 30.74
C CYS A 404 -39.59 -15.91 31.79
N PRO A 405 -39.73 -16.19 33.09
CA PRO A 405 -39.58 -15.17 34.13
C PRO A 405 -38.14 -14.67 34.29
N THR A 406 -37.15 -15.44 33.82
CA THR A 406 -35.71 -15.15 33.98
C THR A 406 -35.13 -14.26 32.87
N SER A 407 -35.89 -13.97 31.81
CA SER A 407 -35.39 -13.18 30.69
C SER A 407 -35.71 -11.70 30.84
N VAL A 408 -34.69 -10.91 31.09
CA VAL A 408 -34.77 -9.45 31.26
C VAL A 408 -35.40 -8.77 30.04
N GLU A 409 -34.96 -9.13 28.83
CA GLU A 409 -35.31 -8.40 27.61
C GLU A 409 -36.82 -8.40 27.32
N LEU A 410 -37.51 -9.49 27.65
CA LEU A 410 -38.97 -9.58 27.51
C LEU A 410 -39.67 -8.66 28.52
N TRP A 411 -39.19 -8.61 29.76
CA TRP A 411 -39.68 -7.67 30.77
C TRP A 411 -39.47 -6.21 30.34
N LEU A 412 -38.31 -5.90 29.75
CA LEU A 412 -38.02 -4.54 29.26
C LEU A 412 -38.90 -4.17 28.06
N ALA A 413 -39.09 -5.08 27.11
CA ALA A 413 -39.97 -4.87 25.96
C ALA A 413 -41.42 -4.65 26.40
N LEU A 414 -41.89 -5.45 27.36
CA LEU A 414 -43.23 -5.33 27.94
C LEU A 414 -43.40 -3.96 28.63
N ALA A 415 -42.44 -3.55 29.46
CA ALA A 415 -42.49 -2.27 30.16
C ALA A 415 -42.48 -1.05 29.23
N ARG A 416 -41.90 -1.17 28.02
CA ARG A 416 -41.93 -0.10 27.01
C ARG A 416 -43.27 0.03 26.29
N LEU A 417 -44.02 -1.06 26.14
CA LEU A 417 -45.30 -1.08 25.43
C LEU A 417 -46.51 -0.82 26.34
N GLU A 418 -46.33 -0.89 27.66
CA GLU A 418 -47.39 -0.67 28.62
C GLU A 418 -47.55 0.78 29.07
N THR A 419 -48.74 1.08 29.62
CA THR A 419 -48.99 2.35 30.33
C THR A 419 -48.15 2.44 31.60
N TYR A 420 -47.82 3.66 32.03
CA TYR A 420 -46.94 3.94 33.18
C TYR A 420 -47.26 3.12 34.44
N GLU A 421 -48.53 3.06 34.85
CA GLU A 421 -48.93 2.33 36.07
C GLU A 421 -48.70 0.82 35.96
N ASN A 422 -48.98 0.23 34.79
CA ASN A 422 -48.80 -1.19 34.56
C ASN A 422 -47.31 -1.52 34.35
N ALA A 423 -46.58 -0.70 33.60
CA ALA A 423 -45.15 -0.83 33.42
C ALA A 423 -44.40 -0.79 34.77
N ARG A 424 -44.82 0.04 35.73
CA ARG A 424 -44.27 0.03 37.09
C ARG A 424 -44.54 -1.28 37.84
N ARG A 425 -45.74 -1.86 37.70
CA ARG A 425 -46.06 -3.18 38.28
C ARG A 425 -45.23 -4.29 37.63
N VAL A 426 -45.09 -4.26 36.32
CA VAL A 426 -44.28 -5.20 35.55
C VAL A 426 -42.81 -5.11 35.96
N LEU A 427 -42.25 -3.91 36.06
CA LEU A 427 -40.85 -3.73 36.49
C LEU A 427 -40.65 -4.15 37.95
N ASN A 428 -41.63 -3.96 38.84
CA ASN A 428 -41.55 -4.48 40.20
C ASN A 428 -41.57 -6.02 40.23
N LYS A 429 -42.44 -6.67 39.42
CA LYS A 429 -42.45 -8.13 39.25
C LYS A 429 -41.14 -8.63 38.62
N ALA A 430 -40.57 -7.88 37.69
CA ALA A 430 -39.29 -8.20 37.08
C ALA A 430 -38.15 -8.15 38.12
N ARG A 431 -38.14 -7.15 39.02
CA ARG A 431 -37.15 -7.05 40.11
C ARG A 431 -37.28 -8.19 41.14
N GLU A 432 -38.50 -8.65 41.40
CA GLU A 432 -38.74 -9.79 42.29
C GLU A 432 -38.18 -11.10 41.70
N ASN A 433 -38.41 -11.31 40.40
CA ASN A 433 -37.92 -12.49 39.69
C ASN A 433 -36.41 -12.43 39.36
N ILE A 434 -35.89 -11.23 39.09
CA ILE A 434 -34.50 -10.99 38.65
C ILE A 434 -33.93 -9.80 39.45
N PRO A 435 -33.50 -10.02 40.71
CA PRO A 435 -32.97 -8.97 41.56
C PRO A 435 -31.49 -8.62 41.26
N THR A 436 -30.82 -9.43 40.45
CA THR A 436 -29.39 -9.30 40.10
C THR A 436 -29.12 -8.43 38.88
N ASP A 437 -30.17 -8.04 38.13
CA ASP A 437 -29.99 -7.31 36.88
C ASP A 437 -30.14 -5.80 37.04
N ARG A 438 -29.23 -5.05 36.41
CA ARG A 438 -29.19 -3.58 36.42
C ARG A 438 -30.11 -2.95 35.37
N HIS A 439 -30.34 -3.61 34.24
CA HIS A 439 -31.13 -3.01 33.15
C HIS A 439 -32.59 -2.76 33.56
N ILE A 440 -33.16 -3.59 34.45
CA ILE A 440 -34.51 -3.38 35.01
C ILE A 440 -34.59 -2.05 35.80
N TRP A 441 -33.52 -1.71 36.53
CA TRP A 441 -33.45 -0.45 37.27
C TRP A 441 -33.27 0.75 36.35
N ILE A 442 -32.42 0.64 35.34
CA ILE A 442 -32.18 1.71 34.37
C ILE A 442 -33.45 1.96 33.52
N THR A 443 -34.15 0.91 33.12
CA THR A 443 -35.44 1.06 32.40
C THR A 443 -36.55 1.63 33.27
N ALA A 444 -36.57 1.32 34.56
CA ALA A 444 -37.46 2.00 35.49
C ALA A 444 -37.13 3.49 35.61
N ALA A 445 -35.84 3.84 35.61
CA ALA A 445 -35.39 5.22 35.59
C ALA A 445 -35.82 5.92 34.29
N LYS A 446 -35.59 5.30 33.11
CA LYS A 446 -36.04 5.77 31.79
C LYS A 446 -37.56 6.00 31.75
N LEU A 447 -38.34 5.10 32.35
CA LEU A 447 -39.80 5.21 32.40
C LEU A 447 -40.27 6.41 33.24
N GLU A 448 -39.64 6.67 34.39
CA GLU A 448 -39.98 7.86 35.21
C GLU A 448 -39.59 9.17 34.50
N GLU A 449 -38.46 9.18 33.79
CA GLU A 449 -38.07 10.34 32.99
C GLU A 449 -39.05 10.61 31.84
N ALA A 450 -39.46 9.57 31.10
CA ALA A 450 -40.41 9.69 29.99
C ALA A 450 -41.76 10.28 30.43
N ASN A 451 -42.14 10.11 31.70
CA ASN A 451 -43.38 10.64 32.28
C ASN A 451 -43.19 11.95 33.06
N GLY A 452 -41.98 12.54 33.05
CA GLY A 452 -41.68 13.85 33.66
C GLY A 452 -41.28 13.84 35.14
N ASN A 453 -41.13 12.67 35.77
CA ASN A 453 -40.75 12.54 37.18
C ASN A 453 -39.22 12.51 37.39
N THR A 454 -38.53 13.58 37.00
CA THR A 454 -37.06 13.66 36.98
C THR A 454 -36.39 13.49 38.36
N GLN A 455 -37.02 13.93 39.45
CA GLN A 455 -36.45 13.81 40.80
C GLN A 455 -36.47 12.37 41.35
N MET A 456 -37.35 11.52 40.82
CA MET A 456 -37.47 10.14 41.28
C MET A 456 -36.36 9.26 40.68
N VAL A 457 -35.82 9.67 39.53
CA VAL A 457 -34.73 8.99 38.81
C VAL A 457 -33.50 8.79 39.68
N ASP A 458 -33.00 9.86 40.31
CA ASP A 458 -31.83 9.80 41.20
C ASP A 458 -32.08 8.79 42.34
N LYS A 459 -33.26 8.82 42.97
CA LYS A 459 -33.62 7.90 44.06
C LYS A 459 -33.73 6.45 43.61
N ILE A 460 -34.15 6.20 42.36
CA ILE A 460 -34.25 4.84 41.82
C ILE A 460 -32.86 4.26 41.59
N ILE A 461 -31.93 5.07 41.08
CA ILE A 461 -30.56 4.62 40.79
C ILE A 461 -29.78 4.39 42.09
N ASP A 462 -29.93 5.24 43.11
CA ASP A 462 -29.33 5.00 44.43
C ASP A 462 -29.84 3.69 45.05
N ARG A 463 -31.15 3.42 44.92
CA ARG A 463 -31.74 2.14 45.37
C ARG A 463 -31.27 0.96 44.53
N ALA A 464 -31.05 1.15 43.24
CA ALA A 464 -30.53 0.12 42.35
C ALA A 464 -29.14 -0.33 42.79
N ILE A 465 -28.24 0.62 43.00
CA ILE A 465 -26.87 0.38 43.46
C ILE A 465 -26.88 -0.28 44.83
N ALA A 466 -27.70 0.20 45.78
CA ALA A 466 -27.84 -0.41 47.09
C ALA A 466 -28.35 -1.86 47.02
N SER A 467 -29.35 -2.13 46.18
CA SER A 467 -29.92 -3.47 45.99
C SER A 467 -28.95 -4.43 45.29
N LEU A 468 -28.21 -3.96 44.28
CA LEU A 468 -27.24 -4.77 43.55
C LEU A 468 -26.02 -5.11 44.42
N ASN A 469 -25.56 -4.15 45.24
CA ASN A 469 -24.55 -4.39 46.26
C ASN A 469 -25.02 -5.40 47.32
N ALA A 470 -26.28 -5.30 47.77
CA ALA A 470 -26.86 -6.27 48.72
C ALA A 470 -26.94 -7.69 48.14
N ASN A 471 -27.13 -7.81 46.83
CA ASN A 471 -27.17 -9.09 46.11
C ASN A 471 -25.77 -9.59 45.68
N GLY A 472 -24.70 -8.85 46.00
CA GLY A 472 -23.31 -9.26 45.74
C GLY A 472 -22.86 -9.12 44.28
N VAL A 473 -23.53 -8.29 43.46
CA VAL A 473 -23.12 -8.01 42.08
C VAL A 473 -22.11 -6.86 42.10
N GLU A 474 -20.87 -7.14 41.64
CA GLU A 474 -19.85 -6.11 41.48
C GLU A 474 -20.26 -5.08 40.40
N ILE A 475 -20.11 -3.81 40.73
CA ILE A 475 -20.50 -2.70 39.86
C ILE A 475 -19.38 -2.46 38.84
N ASN A 476 -19.53 -3.07 37.66
CA ASN A 476 -18.63 -2.83 36.53
C ASN A 476 -18.83 -1.42 35.96
N ARG A 477 -17.91 -0.50 36.27
CA ARG A 477 -17.91 0.89 35.79
C ARG A 477 -18.20 1.00 34.28
N GLU A 478 -17.50 0.24 33.45
CA GLU A 478 -17.62 0.30 31.99
C GLU A 478 -19.03 -0.06 31.50
N GLN A 479 -19.65 -1.09 32.08
CA GLN A 479 -20.99 -1.53 31.68
C GLN A 479 -22.06 -0.48 32.03
N TRP A 480 -21.93 0.17 33.19
CA TRP A 480 -22.84 1.25 33.57
C TRP A 480 -22.63 2.53 32.74
N ILE A 481 -21.40 2.83 32.32
CA ILE A 481 -21.14 3.91 31.36
C ILE A 481 -21.76 3.58 30.00
N GLN A 482 -21.60 2.34 29.50
CA GLN A 482 -22.25 1.89 28.26
C GLN A 482 -23.78 1.99 28.34
N ASP A 483 -24.37 1.61 29.47
CA ASP A 483 -25.81 1.74 29.69
C ASP A 483 -26.26 3.22 29.68
N ALA A 484 -25.43 4.12 30.23
CA ALA A 484 -25.67 5.55 30.15
C ALA A 484 -25.53 6.07 28.71
N GLU A 485 -24.54 5.61 27.94
CA GLU A 485 -24.39 5.96 26.52
C GLU A 485 -25.60 5.49 25.67
N GLU A 486 -26.12 4.29 25.91
CA GLU A 486 -27.35 3.80 25.25
C GLU A 486 -28.56 4.64 25.66
N CYS A 487 -28.62 5.04 26.92
CA CYS A 487 -29.67 5.89 27.45
C CYS A 487 -29.66 7.31 26.82
N ASP A 488 -28.47 7.83 26.53
CA ASP A 488 -28.29 9.13 25.86
C ASP A 488 -28.76 9.06 24.41
N LYS A 489 -28.40 7.98 23.70
CA LYS A 489 -28.90 7.68 22.35
C LYS A 489 -30.42 7.50 22.31
N ALA A 490 -31.02 7.05 23.40
CA ALA A 490 -32.48 6.94 23.54
C ALA A 490 -33.17 8.27 23.94
N GLY A 491 -32.42 9.35 24.18
CA GLY A 491 -32.94 10.67 24.54
C GLY A 491 -33.37 10.83 26.00
N SER A 492 -33.01 9.89 26.88
CA SER A 492 -33.30 9.94 28.32
C SER A 492 -32.10 10.50 29.07
N VAL A 493 -32.00 11.82 29.15
CA VAL A 493 -30.78 12.55 29.53
C VAL A 493 -30.58 12.60 31.05
N ALA A 494 -31.65 12.79 31.83
CA ALA A 494 -31.58 12.93 33.28
C ALA A 494 -31.18 11.61 33.95
N THR A 495 -31.66 10.49 33.40
CA THR A 495 -31.27 9.13 33.82
C THR A 495 -29.80 8.85 33.55
N CYS A 496 -29.26 9.25 32.40
CA CYS A 496 -27.82 9.18 32.13
C CYS A 496 -27.01 9.96 33.17
N GLN A 497 -27.41 11.20 33.44
CA GLN A 497 -26.71 12.06 34.39
C GLN A 497 -26.70 11.44 35.79
N ALA A 498 -27.83 10.89 36.23
CA ALA A 498 -27.98 10.23 37.51
C ALA A 498 -27.11 8.97 37.62
N VAL A 499 -27.13 8.11 36.59
CA VAL A 499 -26.30 6.90 36.51
C VAL A 499 -24.82 7.28 36.61
N ILE A 500 -24.40 8.27 35.83
CA ILE A 500 -23.01 8.70 35.77
C ILE A 500 -22.55 9.29 37.11
N ARG A 501 -23.34 10.16 37.74
CA ARG A 501 -23.00 10.71 39.07
C ARG A 501 -22.80 9.61 40.11
N ALA A 502 -23.64 8.57 40.08
CA ALA A 502 -23.56 7.48 41.05
C ALA A 502 -22.38 6.54 40.79
N VAL A 503 -22.01 6.31 39.52
CA VAL A 503 -21.01 5.31 39.12
C VAL A 503 -19.59 5.88 39.04
N LEU A 504 -19.42 7.16 38.71
CA LEU A 504 -18.10 7.77 38.49
C LEU A 504 -17.15 7.65 39.70
N GLY A 505 -17.69 7.72 40.92
CA GLY A 505 -16.90 7.68 42.16
C GLY A 505 -16.55 6.27 42.66
N ILE A 506 -17.17 5.22 42.10
CA ILE A 506 -17.01 3.85 42.58
C ILE A 506 -15.77 3.22 41.95
N GLY A 507 -14.89 2.66 42.78
CA GLY A 507 -13.76 1.83 42.35
C GLY A 507 -12.48 2.57 41.92
N ILE A 508 -12.37 3.89 42.15
CA ILE A 508 -11.14 4.64 41.80
C ILE A 508 -10.51 5.30 43.04
N GLU A 509 -9.20 5.13 43.15
CA GLU A 509 -8.32 5.82 44.09
C GLU A 509 -8.33 7.34 43.86
N GLU A 510 -8.22 8.12 44.93
CA GLU A 510 -8.45 9.57 44.86
C GLU A 510 -7.46 10.32 43.97
N GLU A 511 -6.26 9.76 43.78
CA GLU A 511 -5.19 10.32 42.95
C GLU A 511 -5.46 10.15 41.44
N ASP A 512 -6.00 8.99 41.04
CA ASP A 512 -6.25 8.64 39.63
C ASP A 512 -7.62 9.07 39.10
N ARG A 513 -8.57 9.39 39.99
CA ARG A 513 -9.93 9.86 39.64
C ARG A 513 -9.95 10.92 38.55
N LYS A 514 -8.99 11.85 38.58
CA LYS A 514 -8.93 12.91 37.57
C LYS A 514 -8.66 12.32 36.19
N HIS A 515 -7.61 11.50 36.04
CA HIS A 515 -7.20 11.01 34.73
C HIS A 515 -8.28 10.14 34.11
N THR A 516 -8.80 9.18 34.89
CA THR A 516 -9.82 8.24 34.45
C THR A 516 -11.11 8.95 34.04
N TRP A 517 -11.56 9.96 34.80
CA TRP A 517 -12.77 10.72 34.43
C TRP A 517 -12.59 11.51 33.14
N MET A 518 -11.39 12.02 32.86
CA MET A 518 -11.16 12.70 31.59
C MET A 518 -11.10 11.72 30.41
N GLU A 519 -10.49 10.55 30.60
CA GLU A 519 -10.45 9.50 29.57
C GLU A 519 -11.85 8.95 29.27
N ASP A 520 -12.65 8.70 30.31
CA ASP A 520 -14.03 8.24 30.14
C ASP A 520 -14.90 9.31 29.47
N ALA A 521 -14.72 10.59 29.81
CA ALA A 521 -15.40 11.67 29.12
C ALA A 521 -15.00 11.73 27.64
N GLU A 522 -13.72 11.60 27.31
CA GLU A 522 -13.23 11.56 25.93
C GLU A 522 -13.74 10.33 25.17
N SER A 523 -13.83 9.18 25.84
CA SER A 523 -14.42 7.95 25.31
C SER A 523 -15.92 8.13 25.00
N CYS A 524 -16.69 8.68 25.94
CA CYS A 524 -18.12 8.99 25.73
C CYS A 524 -18.34 9.94 24.55
N VAL A 525 -17.48 10.95 24.40
CA VAL A 525 -17.51 11.88 23.26
C VAL A 525 -17.23 11.16 21.94
N ALA A 526 -16.28 10.23 21.92
CA ALA A 526 -15.98 9.42 20.75
C ALA A 526 -17.13 8.49 20.37
N HIS A 527 -17.88 7.95 21.34
CA HIS A 527 -19.07 7.11 21.12
C HIS A 527 -20.34 7.91 20.77
N GLY A 528 -20.28 9.25 20.83
CA GLY A 528 -21.38 10.16 20.47
C GLY A 528 -22.40 10.44 21.57
N ALA A 529 -22.08 10.12 22.83
CA ALA A 529 -22.91 10.42 24.00
C ALA A 529 -22.47 11.73 24.65
N PHE A 530 -23.03 12.85 24.18
CA PHE A 530 -22.57 14.18 24.55
C PHE A 530 -23.10 14.62 25.92
N GLU A 531 -24.35 14.33 26.26
CA GLU A 531 -24.90 14.68 27.56
C GLU A 531 -24.32 13.82 28.69
N CYS A 532 -23.96 12.57 28.40
CA CYS A 532 -23.14 11.76 29.30
C CYS A 532 -21.81 12.45 29.63
N ALA A 533 -21.08 12.88 28.60
CA ALA A 533 -19.83 13.62 28.79
C ALA A 533 -20.03 14.92 29.59
N ARG A 534 -21.13 15.67 29.36
CA ARG A 534 -21.50 16.84 30.17
C ARG A 534 -21.66 16.51 31.64
N ALA A 535 -22.34 15.40 31.94
CA ALA A 535 -22.54 14.93 33.30
C ALA A 535 -21.20 14.61 33.98
N ILE A 536 -20.31 13.92 33.26
CA ILE A 536 -18.95 13.58 33.73
C ILE A 536 -18.16 14.86 34.00
N TYR A 537 -18.15 15.82 33.07
CA TYR A 537 -17.46 17.09 33.27
C TYR A 537 -18.05 17.88 34.44
N ALA A 538 -19.38 17.97 34.57
CA ALA A 538 -20.01 18.68 35.68
C ALA A 538 -19.62 18.08 37.04
N HIS A 539 -19.62 16.75 37.15
CA HIS A 539 -19.20 16.05 38.36
C HIS A 539 -17.70 16.23 38.64
N ALA A 540 -16.85 16.08 37.63
CA ALA A 540 -15.41 16.28 37.74
C ALA A 540 -15.05 17.71 38.18
N LEU A 541 -15.81 18.72 37.72
CA LEU A 541 -15.61 20.12 38.06
C LEU A 541 -16.06 20.47 39.48
N GLN A 542 -17.11 19.83 39.99
CA GLN A 542 -17.52 19.96 41.40
C GLN A 542 -16.45 19.43 42.35
N MET A 543 -15.84 18.29 41.99
CA MET A 543 -14.80 17.65 42.81
C MET A 543 -13.44 18.33 42.71
N PHE A 544 -13.08 18.88 41.53
CA PHE A 544 -11.80 19.55 41.31
C PHE A 544 -11.93 20.98 40.76
N PRO A 545 -12.44 21.96 41.55
CA PRO A 545 -12.63 23.33 41.06
C PRO A 545 -11.34 24.07 40.68
N SER A 546 -10.19 23.67 41.25
CA SER A 546 -8.91 24.39 41.16
C SER A 546 -8.04 24.05 39.94
N LYS A 547 -8.35 22.98 39.21
CA LYS A 547 -7.45 22.44 38.17
C LYS A 547 -7.81 22.98 36.77
N LYS A 548 -6.93 23.79 36.18
CA LYS A 548 -7.11 24.39 34.83
C LYS A 548 -7.39 23.38 33.71
N SER A 549 -6.80 22.18 33.76
CA SER A 549 -6.89 21.21 32.66
C SER A 549 -8.30 20.66 32.48
N VAL A 550 -9.05 20.48 33.57
CA VAL A 550 -10.41 19.93 33.54
C VAL A 550 -11.36 20.95 32.92
N TRP A 551 -11.29 22.20 33.40
CA TRP A 551 -12.04 23.32 32.82
C TRP A 551 -11.76 23.52 31.34
N LEU A 552 -10.51 23.40 30.91
CA LEU A 552 -10.10 23.60 29.53
C LEU A 552 -10.61 22.47 28.61
N ARG A 553 -10.58 21.20 29.06
CA ARG A 553 -11.18 20.10 28.29
C ARG A 553 -12.71 20.22 28.23
N ALA A 554 -13.38 20.56 29.33
CA ALA A 554 -14.82 20.81 29.34
C ALA A 554 -15.22 21.98 28.42
N ALA A 555 -14.43 23.06 28.40
CA ALA A 555 -14.67 24.21 27.54
C ALA A 555 -14.40 23.90 26.05
N TYR A 556 -13.39 23.08 25.72
CA TYR A 556 -13.21 22.58 24.35
C TYR A 556 -14.34 21.66 23.91
N PHE A 557 -14.80 20.79 24.80
CA PHE A 557 -15.95 19.93 24.55
C PHE A 557 -17.24 20.73 24.29
N GLU A 558 -17.52 21.74 25.12
CA GLU A 558 -18.66 22.64 24.89
C GLU A 558 -18.46 23.52 23.65
N LYS A 559 -17.23 23.84 23.25
CA LYS A 559 -16.97 24.52 21.97
C LYS A 559 -17.33 23.63 20.77
N SER A 560 -17.11 22.32 20.84
CA SER A 560 -17.35 21.40 19.72
C SER A 560 -18.79 20.87 19.66
N HIS A 561 -19.43 20.63 20.80
CA HIS A 561 -20.75 19.98 20.88
C HIS A 561 -21.80 20.79 21.65
N GLY A 562 -21.39 21.87 22.31
CA GLY A 562 -22.21 22.67 23.21
C GLY A 562 -23.14 23.66 22.53
N THR A 563 -24.15 24.07 23.29
CA THR A 563 -24.89 25.30 22.99
C THR A 563 -24.03 26.50 23.41
N ARG A 564 -24.22 27.63 22.75
CA ARG A 564 -23.47 28.86 23.08
C ARG A 564 -23.70 29.28 24.54
N GLU A 565 -24.92 29.10 25.04
CA GLU A 565 -25.31 29.42 26.41
C GLU A 565 -24.66 28.49 27.45
N SER A 566 -24.57 27.18 27.16
CA SER A 566 -23.88 26.23 28.05
C SER A 566 -22.39 26.52 28.15
N LEU A 567 -21.75 26.87 27.03
CA LEU A 567 -20.35 27.30 27.02
C LEU A 567 -20.15 28.58 27.86
N GLU A 568 -21.03 29.57 27.73
CA GLU A 568 -20.96 30.81 28.51
C GLU A 568 -21.16 30.57 30.00
N ALA A 569 -22.17 29.77 30.38
CA ALA A 569 -22.42 29.42 31.78
C ALA A 569 -21.22 28.66 32.38
N LEU A 570 -20.62 27.74 31.61
CA LEU A 570 -19.42 27.03 32.02
C LEU A 570 -18.24 27.99 32.21
N LEU A 571 -18.00 28.90 31.27
CA LEU A 571 -16.88 29.85 31.32
C LEU A 571 -17.05 30.88 32.43
N GLN A 572 -18.27 31.33 32.74
CA GLN A 572 -18.54 32.19 33.90
C GLN A 572 -18.21 31.48 35.22
N ARG A 573 -18.61 30.20 35.37
CA ARG A 573 -18.23 29.39 36.54
C ARG A 573 -16.71 29.17 36.58
N ALA A 574 -16.09 28.94 35.43
CA ALA A 574 -14.65 28.72 35.34
C ALA A 574 -13.86 29.96 35.79
N VAL A 575 -14.32 31.14 35.41
CA VAL A 575 -13.76 32.43 35.80
C VAL A 575 -13.85 32.66 37.31
N ALA A 576 -14.98 32.30 37.94
CA ALA A 576 -15.17 32.45 39.38
C ALA A 576 -14.24 31.54 40.20
N HIS A 577 -14.04 30.29 39.76
CA HIS A 577 -13.24 29.30 40.49
C HIS A 577 -11.74 29.31 40.12
N CYS A 578 -11.40 29.65 38.88
CA CYS A 578 -10.04 29.63 38.33
C CYS A 578 -9.64 30.98 37.70
N PRO A 579 -9.47 32.05 38.49
CA PRO A 579 -9.19 33.39 37.96
C PRO A 579 -7.82 33.50 37.26
N LYS A 580 -6.84 32.67 37.63
CA LYS A 580 -5.48 32.67 37.05
C LYS A 580 -5.38 31.99 35.67
N ALA A 581 -6.45 31.35 35.20
CA ALA A 581 -6.42 30.58 33.96
C ALA A 581 -6.71 31.46 32.73
N GLU A 582 -5.66 32.06 32.17
CA GLU A 582 -5.72 33.01 31.04
C GLU A 582 -6.46 32.45 29.80
N VAL A 583 -6.22 31.18 29.46
CA VAL A 583 -6.83 30.54 28.28
C VAL A 583 -8.35 30.50 28.35
N LEU A 584 -8.92 30.34 29.56
CA LEU A 584 -10.38 30.30 29.76
C LEU A 584 -11.00 31.70 29.59
N TRP A 585 -10.32 32.75 30.07
CA TRP A 585 -10.71 34.13 29.81
C TRP A 585 -10.69 34.45 28.31
N LEU A 586 -9.64 34.02 27.62
CA LEU A 586 -9.53 34.19 26.16
C LEU A 586 -10.62 33.43 25.41
N MET A 587 -10.99 32.24 25.88
CA MET A 587 -12.07 31.46 25.28
C MET A 587 -13.43 32.14 25.50
N GLY A 588 -13.69 32.69 26.69
CA GLY A 588 -14.91 33.45 26.98
C GLY A 588 -15.02 34.76 26.22
N ALA A 589 -13.91 35.48 26.09
CA ALA A 589 -13.86 36.68 25.26
C ALA A 589 -14.12 36.33 23.77
N LYS A 590 -13.55 35.23 23.27
CA LYS A 590 -13.77 34.77 21.90
C LYS A 590 -15.21 34.29 21.66
N SER A 591 -15.82 33.57 22.59
CA SER A 591 -17.20 33.08 22.41
C SER A 591 -18.19 34.24 22.35
N LYS A 592 -18.04 35.25 23.24
CA LYS A 592 -18.85 36.48 23.19
C LYS A 592 -18.59 37.30 21.94
N TRP A 593 -17.34 37.35 21.48
CA TRP A 593 -17.00 38.02 20.23
C TRP A 593 -17.60 37.33 18.99
N GLN A 594 -17.61 36.00 18.93
CA GLN A 594 -18.30 35.25 17.87
C GLN A 594 -19.82 35.44 17.89
N ALA A 595 -20.40 35.77 19.06
CA ALA A 595 -21.80 36.14 19.21
C ALA A 595 -22.08 37.62 18.83
N GLU A 596 -21.09 38.34 18.29
CA GLU A 596 -21.13 39.76 17.92
C GLU A 596 -21.38 40.73 19.08
N ASP A 597 -21.39 40.25 20.33
CA ASP A 597 -21.47 41.08 21.53
C ASP A 597 -20.09 41.58 21.96
N VAL A 598 -19.61 42.58 21.22
CA VAL A 598 -18.32 43.25 21.47
C VAL A 598 -18.27 43.92 22.85
N PRO A 599 -19.30 44.64 23.32
CA PRO A 599 -19.29 45.24 24.66
C PRO A 599 -19.15 44.22 25.79
N ALA A 600 -19.84 43.08 25.73
CA ALA A 600 -19.69 42.04 26.75
C ALA A 600 -18.31 41.36 26.69
N ALA A 601 -17.77 41.13 25.49
CA ALA A 601 -16.40 40.62 25.36
C ALA A 601 -15.36 41.58 25.98
N ARG A 602 -15.57 42.90 25.83
CA ARG A 602 -14.74 43.93 26.49
C ARG A 602 -14.90 43.91 28.01
N SER A 603 -16.10 43.73 28.54
CA SER A 603 -16.31 43.67 29.99
C SER A 603 -15.65 42.44 30.61
N ILE A 604 -15.72 41.28 29.94
CA ILE A 604 -15.02 40.06 30.35
C ILE A 604 -13.50 40.26 30.32
N LEU A 605 -12.95 40.89 29.29
CA LEU A 605 -11.52 41.22 29.23
C LEU A 605 -11.12 42.24 30.30
N ALA A 606 -11.98 43.19 30.65
CA ALA A 606 -11.74 44.13 31.75
C ALA A 606 -11.69 43.41 33.10
N LEU A 607 -12.59 42.46 33.34
CA LEU A 607 -12.53 41.58 34.51
C LEU A 607 -11.26 40.71 34.48
N ALA A 608 -10.85 40.24 33.31
CA ALA A 608 -9.62 39.48 33.15
C ALA A 608 -8.37 40.32 33.48
N PHE A 609 -8.35 41.62 33.17
CA PHE A 609 -7.28 42.54 33.58
C PHE A 609 -7.23 42.77 35.10
N GLN A 610 -8.38 42.80 35.77
CA GLN A 610 -8.42 42.88 37.23
C GLN A 610 -7.88 41.60 37.88
N ALA A 611 -8.22 40.45 37.31
CA ALA A 611 -7.76 39.15 37.80
C ALA A 611 -6.28 38.91 37.50
N ASN A 612 -5.80 39.32 36.31
CA ASN A 612 -4.45 39.06 35.82
C ASN A 612 -3.82 40.32 35.19
N PRO A 613 -3.17 41.18 35.98
CA PRO A 613 -2.57 42.43 35.48
C PRO A 613 -1.37 42.22 34.53
N ASN A 614 -0.65 41.11 34.66
CA ASN A 614 0.66 40.89 34.01
C ASN A 614 0.59 40.01 32.75
N SER A 615 -0.59 39.55 32.35
CA SER A 615 -0.73 38.53 31.31
C SER A 615 -0.66 39.10 29.89
N GLU A 616 0.41 38.77 29.18
CA GLU A 616 0.66 39.20 27.79
C GLU A 616 -0.46 38.76 26.82
N GLU A 617 -0.99 37.55 26.98
CA GLU A 617 -1.95 36.99 26.02
C GLU A 617 -3.30 37.73 26.05
N ILE A 618 -3.70 38.21 27.24
CA ILE A 618 -4.92 38.99 27.45
C ILE A 618 -4.78 40.36 26.81
N TRP A 619 -3.63 41.04 27.00
CA TRP A 619 -3.33 42.29 26.31
C TRP A 619 -3.40 42.14 24.80
N LEU A 620 -2.79 41.09 24.26
CA LEU A 620 -2.79 40.84 22.82
C LEU A 620 -4.19 40.49 22.28
N ALA A 621 -5.02 39.81 23.07
CA ALA A 621 -6.39 39.51 22.70
C ALA A 621 -7.30 40.74 22.73
N ALA A 622 -7.14 41.61 23.72
CA ALA A 622 -7.83 42.91 23.76
C ALA A 622 -7.47 43.77 22.56
N VAL A 623 -6.17 43.84 22.21
CA VAL A 623 -5.71 44.57 21.02
C VAL A 623 -6.27 43.94 19.75
N LYS A 624 -6.33 42.61 19.67
CA LYS A 624 -6.94 41.92 18.52
C LYS A 624 -8.40 42.32 18.36
N LEU A 625 -9.19 42.25 19.43
CA LEU A 625 -10.60 42.58 19.43
C LEU A 625 -10.85 44.05 19.03
N GLU A 626 -10.09 44.99 19.56
CA GLU A 626 -10.24 46.41 19.18
C GLU A 626 -9.77 46.68 17.74
N SER A 627 -8.74 45.96 17.27
CA SER A 627 -8.23 46.10 15.89
C SER A 627 -9.19 45.55 14.83
N GLU A 628 -10.02 44.57 15.17
CA GLU A 628 -11.03 44.00 14.26
C GLU A 628 -12.31 44.87 14.21
N ASN A 629 -12.57 45.65 15.26
CA ASN A 629 -13.71 46.57 15.34
C ASN A 629 -13.40 47.99 14.84
N ASN A 630 -12.25 48.20 14.19
CA ASN A 630 -11.77 49.50 13.67
C ASN A 630 -11.51 50.59 14.73
N GLU A 631 -11.45 50.26 16.02
CA GLU A 631 -11.18 51.20 17.12
C GLU A 631 -9.67 51.30 17.40
N TYR A 632 -8.92 51.76 16.39
CA TYR A 632 -7.45 51.71 16.37
C TYR A 632 -6.81 52.63 17.41
N GLU A 633 -7.40 53.78 17.73
CA GLU A 633 -6.86 54.69 18.75
C GLU A 633 -6.87 54.09 20.14
N ARG A 634 -7.95 53.37 20.47
CA ARG A 634 -8.05 52.64 21.73
C ARG A 634 -7.06 51.49 21.77
N ALA A 635 -6.90 50.77 20.65
CA ALA A 635 -5.88 49.72 20.50
C ALA A 635 -4.46 50.28 20.68
N ARG A 636 -4.15 51.48 20.17
CA ARG A 636 -2.86 52.17 20.38
C ARG A 636 -2.62 52.47 21.86
N ARG A 637 -3.61 53.04 22.56
CA ARG A 637 -3.51 53.33 24.01
C ARG A 637 -3.34 52.05 24.83
N LEU A 638 -4.07 50.99 24.49
CA LEU A 638 -3.92 49.68 25.12
C LEU A 638 -2.53 49.08 24.87
N LEU A 639 -1.98 49.19 23.65
CA LEU A 639 -0.63 48.76 23.34
C LEU A 639 0.45 49.59 24.04
N ALA A 640 0.27 50.90 24.21
CA ALA A 640 1.18 51.74 24.98
C ALA A 640 1.19 51.34 26.46
N LYS A 641 0.00 51.02 27.02
CA LYS A 641 -0.13 50.46 28.36
C LYS A 641 0.47 49.05 28.47
N ALA A 642 0.29 48.21 27.46
CA ALA A 642 0.91 46.88 27.41
C ALA A 642 2.44 46.97 27.34
N ARG A 643 2.99 47.93 26.59
CA ARG A 643 4.45 48.19 26.51
C ARG A 643 5.05 48.60 27.85
N SER A 644 4.31 49.31 28.70
CA SER A 644 4.79 49.69 30.04
C SER A 644 4.55 48.60 31.10
N SER A 645 3.42 47.89 31.01
CA SER A 645 3.03 46.88 32.00
C SER A 645 3.69 45.52 31.80
N ALA A 646 3.84 45.08 30.55
CA ALA A 646 4.42 43.78 30.17
C ALA A 646 5.16 43.92 28.83
N PRO A 647 6.36 44.56 28.82
CA PRO A 647 7.15 44.73 27.61
C PRO A 647 7.69 43.38 27.15
N THR A 648 6.99 42.70 26.25
CA THR A 648 7.51 41.48 25.60
C THR A 648 7.64 41.70 24.10
N ALA A 649 8.64 41.06 23.47
CA ALA A 649 8.89 41.17 22.03
C ALA A 649 7.62 40.89 21.19
N ARG A 650 6.71 40.04 21.68
CA ARG A 650 5.42 39.74 21.04
C ARG A 650 4.41 40.90 21.10
N VAL A 651 4.44 41.71 22.16
CA VAL A 651 3.63 42.94 22.29
C VAL A 651 4.16 44.00 21.33
N PHE A 652 5.48 44.21 21.30
CA PHE A 652 6.12 45.10 20.32
C PHE A 652 5.87 44.66 18.88
N MET A 653 5.89 43.35 18.62
CA MET A 653 5.56 42.81 17.31
C MET A 653 4.15 43.21 16.87
N LYS A 654 3.18 43.18 17.80
CA LYS A 654 1.79 43.52 17.52
C LYS A 654 1.58 45.02 17.40
N SER A 655 2.33 45.84 18.13
CA SER A 655 2.30 47.30 17.93
C SER A 655 2.87 47.71 16.59
N VAL A 656 4.01 47.14 16.19
CA VAL A 656 4.57 47.33 14.86
C VAL A 656 3.54 46.96 13.80
N LYS A 657 2.91 45.79 13.94
CA LYS A 657 1.87 45.35 13.00
C LYS A 657 0.68 46.30 12.92
N LEU A 658 0.25 46.89 14.03
CA LEU A 658 -0.89 47.80 14.04
C LEU A 658 -0.59 49.06 13.24
N GLU A 659 0.55 49.71 13.50
CA GLU A 659 0.96 50.89 12.72
C GLU A 659 1.21 50.54 11.25
N TRP A 660 1.72 49.34 10.99
CA TRP A 660 1.96 48.85 9.64
C TRP A 660 0.66 48.60 8.85
N VAL A 661 -0.41 48.12 9.49
CA VAL A 661 -1.74 47.98 8.88
C VAL A 661 -2.37 49.33 8.58
N LEU A 662 -2.16 50.33 9.45
CA LEU A 662 -2.69 51.69 9.28
C LEU A 662 -1.95 52.50 8.21
N GLY A 663 -0.82 52.00 7.71
CA GLY A 663 0.00 52.69 6.72
C GLY A 663 0.93 53.76 7.30
N ASN A 664 1.05 53.84 8.63
CA ASN A 664 2.01 54.71 9.31
C ASN A 664 3.40 54.04 9.30
N ILE A 665 4.06 54.10 8.15
CA ILE A 665 5.31 53.38 7.88
C ILE A 665 6.47 53.91 8.74
N ASP A 666 6.59 55.22 8.92
CA ASP A 666 7.69 55.84 9.66
C ASP A 666 7.63 55.48 11.15
N ASP A 667 6.47 55.64 11.78
CA ASP A 667 6.23 55.21 13.16
C ASP A 667 6.48 53.69 13.33
N ALA A 668 6.10 52.88 12.33
CA ALA A 668 6.33 51.45 12.37
C ALA A 668 7.83 51.09 12.29
N GLN A 669 8.63 51.86 11.56
CA GLN A 669 10.10 51.70 11.51
C GLN A 669 10.74 52.11 12.84
N ASP A 670 10.35 53.24 13.40
CA ASP A 670 10.84 53.71 14.70
C ASP A 670 10.54 52.70 15.79
N LEU A 671 9.29 52.24 15.88
CA LEU A 671 8.88 51.20 16.82
C LEU A 671 9.60 49.87 16.57
N CYS A 672 9.89 49.50 15.33
CA CYS A 672 10.72 48.34 15.03
C CYS A 672 12.13 48.51 15.56
N THR A 673 12.74 49.67 15.37
CA THR A 673 14.12 49.91 15.79
C THR A 673 14.25 49.97 17.31
N GLU A 674 13.29 50.60 17.99
CA GLU A 674 13.20 50.59 19.46
C GLU A 674 13.01 49.17 19.98
N ALA A 675 12.07 48.43 19.39
CA ALA A 675 11.81 47.05 19.78
C ALA A 675 13.04 46.16 19.56
N LEU A 676 13.80 46.39 18.49
CA LEU A 676 15.04 45.67 18.22
C LEU A 676 16.15 46.06 19.19
N LYS A 677 16.27 47.32 19.64
CA LYS A 677 17.23 47.71 20.69
C LYS A 677 16.99 46.96 22.00
N HIS A 678 15.71 46.72 22.33
CA HIS A 678 15.34 45.96 23.53
C HIS A 678 15.42 44.44 23.32
N TYR A 679 15.04 43.96 22.13
CA TYR A 679 14.86 42.54 21.83
C TYR A 679 15.60 42.13 20.55
N GLU A 680 16.93 42.16 20.60
CA GLU A 680 17.79 41.86 19.46
C GLU A 680 17.73 40.39 19.01
N ASP A 681 17.44 39.48 19.94
CA ASP A 681 17.42 38.03 19.73
C ASP A 681 16.15 37.56 18.99
N PHE A 682 15.09 38.36 18.98
CA PHE A 682 13.80 37.91 18.44
C PHE A 682 13.73 38.04 16.91
N PRO A 683 13.73 36.92 16.14
CA PRO A 683 13.90 36.96 14.69
C PRO A 683 12.72 37.58 13.94
N LYS A 684 11.51 37.51 14.52
CA LYS A 684 10.29 37.98 13.84
C LYS A 684 10.20 39.50 13.75
N LEU A 685 10.85 40.21 14.67
CA LEU A 685 11.03 41.67 14.57
C LEU A 685 11.90 42.03 13.37
N TRP A 686 13.02 41.32 13.17
CA TRP A 686 13.86 41.46 11.98
C TRP A 686 13.10 41.13 10.69
N MET A 687 12.22 40.12 10.72
CA MET A 687 11.36 39.80 9.58
C MET A 687 10.42 40.95 9.23
N MET A 688 9.74 41.54 10.22
CA MET A 688 8.82 42.65 9.98
C MET A 688 9.55 43.90 9.49
N ARG A 689 10.70 44.24 10.10
CA ARG A 689 11.53 45.36 9.64
C ARG A 689 11.92 45.22 8.18
N GLY A 690 12.42 44.05 7.79
CA GLY A 690 12.78 43.81 6.39
C GLY A 690 11.57 43.81 5.46
N GLN A 691 10.39 43.37 5.89
CA GLN A 691 9.17 43.43 5.09
C GLN A 691 8.64 44.87 4.93
N ILE A 692 8.70 45.68 5.98
CA ILE A 692 8.38 47.13 5.93
C ILE A 692 9.30 47.82 4.92
N GLU A 693 10.61 47.57 4.99
CA GLU A 693 11.59 48.15 4.07
C GLU A 693 11.39 47.68 2.61
N VAL A 694 10.98 46.42 2.39
CA VAL A 694 10.61 45.92 1.06
C VAL A 694 9.39 46.66 0.51
N GLN A 695 8.42 47.02 1.37
CA GLN A 695 7.27 47.81 0.95
C GLN A 695 7.61 49.28 0.68
N CYS A 696 8.62 49.81 1.36
CA CYS A 696 9.18 51.14 1.08
C CYS A 696 10.05 51.17 -0.19
N GLU A 697 10.10 50.08 -0.96
CA GLU A 697 10.97 49.87 -2.13
C GLU A 697 12.49 49.97 -1.84
N ASN A 698 12.89 50.10 -0.58
CA ASN A 698 14.28 50.20 -0.14
C ASN A 698 14.92 48.81 -0.01
N MET A 699 15.17 48.16 -1.14
CA MET A 699 15.70 46.79 -1.18
C MET A 699 17.06 46.63 -0.49
N ASP A 700 17.92 47.66 -0.52
CA ASP A 700 19.25 47.61 0.10
C ASP A 700 19.17 47.63 1.63
N LYS A 701 18.33 48.51 2.20
CA LYS A 701 18.07 48.56 3.65
C LYS A 701 17.39 47.27 4.13
N ALA A 702 16.50 46.69 3.33
CA ALA A 702 15.90 45.40 3.63
C ALA A 702 16.95 44.27 3.69
N ARG A 703 17.89 44.23 2.75
CA ARG A 703 19.02 43.28 2.79
C ARG A 703 19.88 43.50 4.03
N GLU A 704 20.15 44.74 4.41
CA GLU A 704 20.91 45.04 5.62
C GLU A 704 20.18 44.55 6.86
N ALA A 705 18.89 44.87 7.00
CA ALA A 705 18.06 44.44 8.12
C ALA A 705 18.02 42.91 8.26
N TYR A 706 17.83 42.18 7.15
CA TYR A 706 17.86 40.72 7.17
C TYR A 706 19.25 40.16 7.49
N ASN A 707 20.33 40.74 6.94
CA ASN A 707 21.69 40.29 7.25
C ASN A 707 22.09 40.56 8.70
N GLN A 708 21.71 41.73 9.25
CA GLN A 708 21.88 42.04 10.68
C GLN A 708 21.10 41.06 11.53
N GLY A 709 19.84 40.79 11.17
CA GLY A 709 19.03 39.76 11.80
C GLY A 709 19.72 38.40 11.79
N LEU A 710 20.18 37.92 10.64
CA LEU A 710 20.84 36.60 10.52
C LEU A 710 22.18 36.50 11.26
N LYS A 711 22.91 37.60 11.44
CA LYS A 711 24.10 37.64 12.30
C LYS A 711 23.74 37.44 13.77
N LYS A 712 22.63 38.02 14.22
CA LYS A 712 22.18 37.93 15.62
C LYS A 712 21.38 36.66 15.91
N CYS A 713 20.48 36.26 15.01
CA CYS A 713 19.62 35.08 15.13
C CYS A 713 19.87 34.07 13.97
N PRO A 714 21.03 33.38 13.97
CA PRO A 714 21.43 32.49 12.87
C PRO A 714 20.54 31.24 12.75
N HIS A 715 19.85 30.83 13.81
CA HIS A 715 19.04 29.61 13.84
C HIS A 715 17.62 29.75 13.27
N SER A 716 17.19 30.97 12.94
CA SER A 716 15.84 31.22 12.46
C SER A 716 15.68 30.92 10.97
N VAL A 717 15.08 29.76 10.64
CA VAL A 717 14.87 29.34 9.25
C VAL A 717 14.05 30.33 8.42
N PRO A 718 12.90 30.87 8.88
CA PRO A 718 12.09 31.78 8.07
C PRO A 718 12.80 33.08 7.64
N LEU A 719 13.77 33.55 8.44
CA LEU A 719 14.54 34.75 8.12
C LEU A 719 15.51 34.49 6.95
N TRP A 720 16.14 33.31 6.91
CA TRP A 720 16.94 32.88 5.76
C TRP A 720 16.08 32.76 4.50
N LEU A 721 14.85 32.27 4.62
CA LEU A 721 13.92 32.16 3.49
C LEU A 721 13.51 33.54 2.94
N LEU A 722 13.22 34.50 3.82
CA LEU A 722 12.89 35.87 3.42
C LEU A 722 14.06 36.56 2.72
N LEU A 723 15.28 36.40 3.23
CA LEU A 723 16.47 36.96 2.57
C LEU A 723 16.72 36.29 1.21
N SER A 724 16.59 34.97 1.12
CA SER A 724 16.74 34.24 -0.15
C SER A 724 15.72 34.70 -1.19
N ARG A 725 14.44 34.82 -0.81
CA ARG A 725 13.36 35.33 -1.68
C ARG A 725 13.55 36.78 -2.07
N LEU A 726 14.11 37.62 -1.19
CA LEU A 726 14.45 39.00 -1.51
C LEU A 726 15.53 39.07 -2.60
N GLU A 727 16.61 38.32 -2.45
CA GLU A 727 17.72 38.30 -3.40
C GLU A 727 17.31 37.68 -4.75
N GLU A 728 16.40 36.70 -4.72
CA GLU A 728 15.76 36.17 -5.92
C GLU A 728 14.91 37.23 -6.63
N LYS A 729 14.10 38.02 -5.90
CA LYS A 729 13.30 39.13 -6.47
C LYS A 729 14.18 40.23 -7.07
N VAL A 730 15.35 40.49 -6.48
CA VAL A 730 16.35 41.43 -7.01
C VAL A 730 17.05 40.87 -8.26
N GLY A 731 16.88 39.58 -8.58
CA GLY A 731 17.45 38.93 -9.76
C GLY A 731 18.84 38.32 -9.54
N GLN A 732 19.41 38.42 -8.34
CA GLN A 732 20.74 37.90 -8.01
C GLN A 732 20.66 36.45 -7.52
N LEU A 733 20.37 35.54 -8.46
CA LEU A 733 20.09 34.13 -8.14
C LEU A 733 21.30 33.39 -7.53
N THR A 734 22.52 33.69 -7.98
CA THR A 734 23.76 33.10 -7.43
C THR A 734 23.98 33.47 -5.97
N ARG A 735 23.66 34.71 -5.60
CA ARG A 735 23.73 35.19 -4.22
C ARG A 735 22.67 34.53 -3.35
N ALA A 736 21.44 34.37 -3.87
CA ALA A 736 20.38 33.64 -3.19
C ALA A 736 20.75 32.18 -2.91
N ARG A 737 21.41 31.49 -3.86
CA ARG A 737 22.00 30.15 -3.65
C ARG A 737 23.05 30.15 -2.53
N ALA A 738 24.00 31.09 -2.58
CA ALA A 738 25.05 31.19 -1.57
C ALA A 738 24.48 31.45 -0.16
N ILE A 739 23.40 32.21 -0.06
CA ILE A 739 22.71 32.48 1.19
C ILE A 739 22.01 31.22 1.70
N LEU A 740 21.31 30.47 0.85
CA LEU A 740 20.69 29.20 1.25
C LEU A 740 21.74 28.13 1.60
N GLU A 741 22.89 28.11 0.92
CA GLU A 741 24.02 27.25 1.29
C GLU A 741 24.60 27.58 2.65
N LYS A 742 24.82 28.88 2.92
CA LYS A 742 25.21 29.36 4.25
C LYS A 742 24.16 28.99 5.30
N ALA A 743 22.88 29.12 4.97
CA ALA A 743 21.78 28.75 5.85
C ALA A 743 21.81 27.25 6.18
N ARG A 744 22.01 26.38 5.19
CA ARG A 744 22.13 24.92 5.38
C ARG A 744 23.34 24.53 6.22
N LEU A 745 24.46 25.25 6.06
CA LEU A 745 25.65 25.02 6.88
C LEU A 745 25.44 25.45 8.33
N LYS A 746 24.74 26.57 8.55
CA LYS A 746 24.46 27.11 9.90
C LYS A 746 23.35 26.35 10.62
N ASN A 747 22.36 25.86 9.89
CA ASN A 747 21.26 25.03 10.37
C ASN A 747 21.20 23.71 9.60
N PRO A 748 22.10 22.75 9.93
CA PRO A 748 22.08 21.42 9.33
C PRO A 748 20.72 20.75 9.53
N GLN A 749 20.33 19.88 8.60
CA GLN A 749 19.15 19.01 8.72
C GLN A 749 17.77 19.72 8.83
N SER A 750 17.65 20.99 8.42
CA SER A 750 16.36 21.67 8.38
C SER A 750 15.62 21.42 7.05
N PRO A 751 14.45 20.78 7.05
CA PRO A 751 13.76 20.43 5.79
C PRO A 751 13.23 21.64 5.02
N GLU A 752 12.82 22.70 5.73
CA GLU A 752 12.31 23.93 5.11
C GLU A 752 13.38 24.62 4.24
N LEU A 753 14.63 24.71 4.72
CA LEU A 753 15.75 25.29 3.94
C LEU A 753 16.06 24.44 2.70
N TRP A 754 16.06 23.12 2.86
CA TRP A 754 16.22 22.21 1.74
C TRP A 754 15.10 22.38 0.71
N SER A 755 13.85 22.47 1.16
CA SER A 755 12.68 22.65 0.28
C SER A 755 12.77 23.95 -0.53
N GLU A 756 13.20 25.05 0.08
CA GLU A 756 13.34 26.33 -0.61
C GLU A 756 14.53 26.35 -1.56
N SER A 757 15.64 25.70 -1.22
CA SER A 757 16.77 25.55 -2.15
C SER A 757 16.39 24.77 -3.40
N VAL A 758 15.62 23.70 -3.24
CA VAL A 758 15.08 22.91 -4.36
C VAL A 758 14.13 23.76 -5.20
N ARG A 759 13.23 24.51 -4.57
CA ARG A 759 12.27 25.37 -5.29
C ARG A 759 12.94 26.53 -6.01
N LEU A 760 14.01 27.08 -5.46
CA LEU A 760 14.81 28.12 -6.10
C LEU A 760 15.41 27.57 -7.40
N GLU A 761 16.03 26.39 -7.37
CA GLU A 761 16.57 25.77 -8.59
C GLU A 761 15.48 25.39 -9.59
N PHE A 762 14.32 24.96 -9.10
CA PHE A 762 13.18 24.66 -9.96
C PHE A 762 12.63 25.92 -10.65
N ARG A 763 12.52 27.04 -9.93
CA ARG A 763 12.12 28.36 -10.48
C ARG A 763 13.16 28.91 -11.46
N ALA A 764 14.43 28.63 -11.23
CA ALA A 764 15.53 28.93 -12.15
C ALA A 764 15.52 28.10 -13.45
N GLY A 765 14.67 27.07 -13.54
CA GLY A 765 14.60 26.13 -14.67
C GLY A 765 15.60 24.98 -14.62
N LEU A 766 16.47 24.92 -13.60
CA LEU A 766 17.50 23.88 -13.44
C LEU A 766 16.96 22.63 -12.74
N LYS A 767 16.03 21.93 -13.40
CA LYS A 767 15.33 20.76 -12.85
C LYS A 767 16.27 19.63 -12.42
N ASN A 768 17.36 19.40 -13.16
CA ASN A 768 18.34 18.35 -12.84
C ASN A 768 19.05 18.63 -11.52
N ILE A 769 19.45 19.88 -11.28
CA ILE A 769 20.10 20.29 -10.03
C ILE A 769 19.08 20.24 -8.90
N ALA A 770 17.83 20.66 -9.13
CA ALA A 770 16.75 20.53 -8.15
C ALA A 770 16.55 19.05 -7.71
N ASN A 771 16.54 18.10 -8.65
CA ASN A 771 16.40 16.67 -8.34
C ASN A 771 17.61 16.11 -7.57
N THR A 772 18.83 16.52 -7.92
CA THR A 772 20.03 16.08 -7.17
C THR A 772 20.09 16.69 -5.77
N LEU A 773 19.70 17.96 -5.61
CA LEU A 773 19.55 18.58 -4.29
C LEU A 773 18.43 17.92 -3.48
N MET A 774 17.32 17.53 -4.11
CA MET A 774 16.25 16.78 -3.44
C MET A 774 16.74 15.40 -2.98
N ALA A 775 17.54 14.70 -3.79
CA ALA A 775 18.13 13.43 -3.38
C ALA A 775 19.06 13.60 -2.16
N LYS A 776 19.88 14.65 -2.12
CA LYS A 776 20.71 15.00 -0.95
C LYS A 776 19.85 15.34 0.27
N ALA A 777 18.79 16.13 0.08
CA ALA A 777 17.87 16.50 1.15
C ALA A 777 17.21 15.28 1.79
N LEU A 778 16.77 14.30 0.98
CA LEU A 778 16.16 13.06 1.46
C LEU A 778 17.18 12.10 2.11
N GLN A 779 18.48 12.21 1.79
CA GLN A 779 19.53 11.45 2.48
C GLN A 779 19.76 11.98 3.89
N GLU A 780 19.78 13.29 4.06
CA GLU A 780 19.96 13.92 5.38
C GLU A 780 18.68 13.85 6.23
N CYS A 781 17.51 14.02 5.62
CA CYS A 781 16.22 14.11 6.29
C CYS A 781 15.18 13.16 5.65
N PRO A 782 15.27 11.83 5.89
CA PRO A 782 14.40 10.86 5.26
C PRO A 782 12.97 10.86 5.78
N ASN A 783 12.70 11.45 6.95
CA ASN A 783 11.38 11.41 7.60
C ASN A 783 10.60 12.74 7.50
N SER A 784 11.02 13.65 6.61
CA SER A 784 10.33 14.94 6.48
C SER A 784 9.26 14.92 5.38
N GLY A 785 8.00 15.16 5.74
CA GLY A 785 6.91 15.16 4.77
C GLY A 785 6.93 16.31 3.77
N ILE A 786 7.46 17.48 4.12
CA ILE A 786 7.56 18.63 3.21
C ILE A 786 8.50 18.30 2.03
N LEU A 787 9.63 17.66 2.32
CA LEU A 787 10.59 17.23 1.29
C LEU A 787 10.01 16.12 0.41
N TRP A 788 9.35 15.12 1.01
CA TRP A 788 8.69 14.07 0.23
C TRP A 788 7.56 14.61 -0.65
N ALA A 789 6.74 15.54 -0.14
CA ALA A 789 5.70 16.20 -0.92
C ALA A 789 6.27 16.93 -2.14
N GLN A 790 7.39 17.65 -1.94
CA GLN A 790 8.10 18.31 -3.03
C GLN A 790 8.77 17.30 -3.98
N ALA A 791 9.29 16.19 -3.48
CA ALA A 791 9.90 15.14 -4.30
C ALA A 791 8.87 14.49 -5.22
N VAL A 792 7.68 14.18 -4.71
CA VAL A 792 6.56 13.66 -5.52
C VAL A 792 6.19 14.64 -6.64
N PHE A 793 6.24 15.94 -6.39
CA PHE A 793 5.95 16.94 -7.42
C PHE A 793 7.04 17.03 -8.50
N LEU A 794 8.31 16.94 -8.10
CA LEU A 794 9.45 17.05 -9.01
C LEU A 794 9.61 15.89 -9.99
N GLU A 795 9.23 14.68 -9.57
CA GLU A 795 9.31 13.51 -10.43
C GLU A 795 8.39 13.62 -11.66
N ALA A 796 8.77 12.92 -12.73
CA ALA A 796 7.95 12.85 -13.93
C ALA A 796 6.60 12.18 -13.63
N ARG A 797 5.52 12.64 -14.29
CA ARG A 797 4.12 12.23 -14.01
C ARG A 797 3.93 10.72 -13.79
N PRO A 798 4.49 9.79 -14.60
CA PRO A 798 4.32 8.35 -14.38
C PRO A 798 5.00 7.81 -13.11
N GLN A 799 6.12 8.40 -12.70
CA GLN A 799 6.95 7.95 -11.56
C GLN A 799 6.43 8.48 -10.22
N ARG A 800 5.55 9.50 -10.24
CA ARG A 800 4.97 10.09 -9.02
C ARG A 800 4.20 9.06 -8.19
N LYS A 801 3.56 8.08 -8.85
CA LYS A 801 2.78 7.05 -8.15
C LYS A 801 3.67 6.16 -7.26
N THR A 802 4.81 5.71 -7.76
CA THR A 802 5.73 4.90 -6.94
C THR A 802 6.41 5.76 -5.88
N LYS A 803 6.82 6.99 -6.23
CA LYS A 803 7.46 7.92 -5.30
C LYS A 803 6.54 8.31 -4.14
N SER A 804 5.25 8.49 -4.39
CA SER A 804 4.27 8.80 -3.36
C SER A 804 3.99 7.62 -2.44
N VAL A 805 4.05 6.38 -2.94
CA VAL A 805 4.00 5.18 -2.09
C VAL A 805 5.25 5.08 -1.21
N ASP A 806 6.44 5.38 -1.74
CA ASP A 806 7.67 5.45 -0.95
C ASP A 806 7.57 6.53 0.13
N ALA A 807 7.02 7.69 -0.21
CA ALA A 807 6.77 8.78 0.72
C ALA A 807 5.84 8.36 1.86
N LEU A 808 4.73 7.68 1.56
CA LEU A 808 3.81 7.15 2.57
C LEU A 808 4.48 6.09 3.45
N LYS A 809 5.31 5.20 2.89
CA LYS A 809 6.05 4.20 3.67
C LYS A 809 7.06 4.83 4.64
N LYS A 810 7.61 6.00 4.30
CA LYS A 810 8.56 6.73 5.15
C LYS A 810 7.86 7.66 6.15
N CYS A 811 6.77 8.30 5.73
CA CYS A 811 6.06 9.34 6.47
C CYS A 811 4.54 9.11 6.34
N GLU A 812 4.03 8.06 7.00
CA GLU A 812 2.65 7.58 6.78
C GLU A 812 1.58 8.54 7.34
N HIS A 813 1.89 9.23 8.43
CA HIS A 813 0.97 10.15 9.11
C HIS A 813 1.31 11.63 8.90
N ASP A 814 2.09 11.97 7.86
CA ASP A 814 2.42 13.37 7.58
C ASP A 814 1.36 14.05 6.68
N PRO A 815 0.77 15.17 7.11
CA PRO A 815 -0.26 15.90 6.36
C PRO A 815 0.21 16.36 4.97
N HIS A 816 1.47 16.76 4.82
CA HIS A 816 2.01 17.27 3.56
C HIS A 816 2.14 16.14 2.51
N VAL A 817 2.49 14.93 2.95
CA VAL A 817 2.59 13.75 2.06
C VAL A 817 1.21 13.31 1.61
N LEU A 818 0.27 13.21 2.54
CA LEU A 818 -1.13 12.90 2.23
C LEU A 818 -1.69 13.96 1.26
N LEU A 819 -1.34 15.23 1.45
CA LEU A 819 -1.76 16.33 0.58
C LEU A 819 -1.14 16.19 -0.82
N ALA A 820 0.13 15.78 -0.92
CA ALA A 820 0.76 15.50 -2.21
C ALA A 820 0.10 14.33 -2.94
N VAL A 821 -0.31 13.28 -2.22
CA VAL A 821 -1.07 12.13 -2.76
C VAL A 821 -2.46 12.57 -3.23
N ALA A 822 -3.18 13.37 -2.44
CA ALA A 822 -4.48 13.91 -2.82
C ALA A 822 -4.36 14.76 -4.09
N LYS A 823 -3.34 15.63 -4.16
CA LYS A 823 -3.02 16.41 -5.36
C LYS A 823 -2.65 15.52 -6.55
N LEU A 824 -1.94 14.41 -6.34
CA LEU A 824 -1.63 13.43 -7.39
C LEU A 824 -2.90 12.79 -7.95
N PHE A 825 -3.82 12.33 -7.10
CA PHE A 825 -5.10 11.76 -7.57
C PHE A 825 -5.96 12.80 -8.27
N TRP A 826 -5.94 14.06 -7.82
CA TRP A 826 -6.60 15.16 -8.51
C TRP A 826 -5.96 15.42 -9.89
N SER A 827 -4.63 15.40 -9.98
CA SER A 827 -3.88 15.48 -11.25
C SER A 827 -4.23 14.33 -12.21
N GLU A 828 -4.47 13.12 -11.71
CA GLU A 828 -4.90 11.96 -12.49
C GLU A 828 -6.42 11.96 -12.79
N ARG A 829 -7.15 12.98 -12.33
CA ARG A 829 -8.62 13.11 -12.44
C ARG A 829 -9.44 12.01 -11.75
N LYS A 830 -8.86 11.32 -10.76
CA LYS A 830 -9.55 10.31 -9.95
C LYS A 830 -10.26 10.98 -8.77
N ILE A 831 -11.39 11.62 -9.04
CA ILE A 831 -12.09 12.50 -8.07
C ILE A 831 -12.54 11.79 -6.79
N THR A 832 -13.04 10.55 -6.87
CA THR A 832 -13.54 9.82 -5.68
C THR A 832 -12.42 9.50 -4.70
N LYS A 833 -11.29 9.02 -5.23
CA LYS A 833 -10.07 8.78 -4.44
C LYS A 833 -9.48 10.09 -3.94
N ALA A 834 -9.36 11.11 -4.79
CA ALA A 834 -8.84 12.41 -4.37
C ALA A 834 -9.60 12.97 -3.16
N ARG A 835 -10.94 12.89 -3.17
CA ARG A 835 -11.79 13.31 -2.04
C ARG A 835 -11.52 12.52 -0.76
N GLU A 836 -11.42 11.19 -0.83
CA GLU A 836 -11.08 10.36 0.33
C GLU A 836 -9.72 10.75 0.93
N TRP A 837 -8.72 10.99 0.07
CA TRP A 837 -7.39 11.42 0.51
C TRP A 837 -7.40 12.85 1.07
N PHE A 838 -8.17 13.79 0.51
CA PHE A 838 -8.33 15.12 1.10
C PHE A 838 -9.01 15.06 2.48
N LEU A 839 -10.10 14.31 2.63
CA LEU A 839 -10.73 14.10 3.94
C LEU A 839 -9.75 13.47 4.95
N ARG A 840 -8.92 12.52 4.49
CA ARG A 840 -7.85 11.94 5.31
C ARG A 840 -6.80 12.97 5.71
N THR A 841 -6.36 13.85 4.81
CA THR A 841 -5.37 14.91 5.11
C THR A 841 -5.85 15.82 6.22
N VAL A 842 -7.06 16.33 6.05
CA VAL A 842 -7.72 17.26 6.95
C VAL A 842 -7.99 16.64 8.32
N LYS A 843 -8.28 15.34 8.38
CA LYS A 843 -8.52 14.63 9.65
C LYS A 843 -7.24 14.41 10.45
N ILE A 844 -6.11 14.20 9.79
CA ILE A 844 -4.82 13.99 10.46
C ILE A 844 -4.30 15.30 11.05
N ASP A 845 -4.33 16.39 10.28
CA ASP A 845 -3.96 17.72 10.77
C ASP A 845 -4.90 18.80 10.23
N PRO A 846 -5.89 19.20 11.04
CA PRO A 846 -6.77 20.32 10.73
C PRO A 846 -6.07 21.69 10.74
N ASP A 847 -4.86 21.84 11.31
CA ASP A 847 -4.20 23.15 11.46
C ASP A 847 -3.45 23.60 10.19
N LEU A 848 -3.26 22.69 9.24
CA LEU A 848 -2.54 22.96 7.99
C LEU A 848 -3.47 23.62 6.95
N GLY A 849 -3.38 24.95 6.82
CA GLY A 849 -4.20 25.77 5.93
C GLY A 849 -4.06 25.47 4.44
N ASP A 850 -2.88 25.03 3.98
CA ASP A 850 -2.69 24.61 2.58
C ASP A 850 -3.51 23.37 2.20
N SER A 851 -3.84 22.51 3.18
CA SER A 851 -4.69 21.33 2.92
C SER A 851 -6.12 21.77 2.63
N TRP A 852 -6.65 22.67 3.46
CA TRP A 852 -7.97 23.29 3.28
C TRP A 852 -8.07 24.08 1.98
N ALA A 853 -7.07 24.90 1.65
CA ALA A 853 -7.11 25.71 0.44
C ALA A 853 -7.15 24.86 -0.83
N MET A 854 -6.37 23.77 -0.87
CA MET A 854 -6.38 22.84 -1.99
C MET A 854 -7.66 21.98 -2.01
N PHE A 855 -8.19 21.63 -0.85
CA PHE A 855 -9.43 20.86 -0.74
C PHE A 855 -10.65 21.69 -1.17
N TYR A 856 -10.77 22.93 -0.70
CA TYR A 856 -11.82 23.85 -1.11
C TYR A 856 -11.78 24.11 -2.62
N LYS A 857 -10.58 24.33 -3.17
CA LYS A 857 -10.40 24.46 -4.61
C LYS A 857 -10.79 23.21 -5.39
N PHE A 858 -10.49 22.02 -4.87
CA PHE A 858 -10.91 20.76 -5.47
C PHE A 858 -12.45 20.64 -5.51
N GLU A 859 -13.14 20.99 -4.42
CA GLU A 859 -14.61 20.95 -4.36
C GLU A 859 -15.26 22.08 -5.18
N LEU A 860 -14.61 23.23 -5.36
CA LEU A 860 -15.05 24.25 -6.33
C LEU A 860 -15.02 23.73 -7.78
N GLN A 861 -14.09 22.82 -8.10
CA GLN A 861 -13.96 22.28 -9.46
C GLN A 861 -14.83 21.03 -9.69
N HIS A 862 -15.06 20.20 -8.67
CA HIS A 862 -15.63 18.85 -8.82
C HIS A 862 -16.74 18.50 -7.81
N GLY A 863 -17.05 19.37 -6.86
CA GLY A 863 -17.98 19.13 -5.76
C GLY A 863 -19.34 19.79 -5.94
N THR A 864 -20.30 19.39 -5.09
CA THR A 864 -21.60 20.07 -4.94
C THR A 864 -21.47 21.28 -4.00
N GLU A 865 -22.43 22.21 -4.06
CA GLU A 865 -22.44 23.40 -3.18
C GLU A 865 -22.48 23.02 -1.68
N GLU A 866 -23.15 21.92 -1.34
CA GLU A 866 -23.19 21.40 0.03
C GLU A 866 -21.79 20.97 0.53
N GLN A 867 -21.01 20.32 -0.32
CA GLN A 867 -19.64 19.91 0.01
C GLN A 867 -18.73 21.12 0.19
N GLN A 868 -18.89 22.16 -0.61
CA GLN A 868 -18.15 23.42 -0.47
C GLN A 868 -18.44 24.07 0.88
N ALA A 869 -19.72 24.13 1.27
CA ALA A 869 -20.13 24.65 2.58
C ALA A 869 -19.60 23.78 3.73
N GLU A 870 -19.52 22.46 3.55
CA GLU A 870 -18.92 21.54 4.55
C GLU A 870 -17.42 21.82 4.75
N VAL A 871 -16.66 22.03 3.67
CA VAL A 871 -15.23 22.38 3.77
C VAL A 871 -15.04 23.70 4.50
N LEU A 872 -15.83 24.73 4.17
CA LEU A 872 -15.77 26.03 4.83
C LEU A 872 -16.07 25.91 6.34
N LYS A 873 -17.17 25.24 6.70
CA LYS A 873 -17.54 25.02 8.11
C LYS A 873 -16.44 24.30 8.88
N ARG A 874 -15.82 23.28 8.29
CA ARG A 874 -14.75 22.55 8.97
C ARG A 874 -13.46 23.36 9.07
N CYS A 875 -13.14 24.18 8.06
CA CYS A 875 -12.00 25.09 8.10
C CYS A 875 -12.17 26.15 9.20
N ASP A 876 -13.35 26.75 9.32
CA ASP A 876 -13.66 27.73 10.37
C ASP A 876 -13.62 27.11 11.77
N ASN A 877 -14.06 25.86 11.92
CA ASN A 877 -13.93 25.13 13.19
C ASN A 877 -12.47 24.86 13.57
N ALA A 878 -11.60 24.60 12.57
CA ALA A 878 -10.20 24.26 12.79
C ALA A 878 -9.29 25.49 13.01
N GLU A 879 -9.64 26.67 12.48
CA GLU A 879 -8.81 27.90 12.51
C GLU A 879 -7.33 27.66 12.14
N PRO A 880 -7.01 27.21 10.90
CA PRO A 880 -5.66 26.81 10.53
C PRO A 880 -4.64 27.96 10.61
N ARG A 881 -3.44 27.66 11.09
CA ARG A 881 -2.33 28.62 11.29
C ARG A 881 -1.09 28.28 10.51
N HIS A 882 -0.87 27.01 10.22
CA HIS A 882 0.30 26.52 9.50
C HIS A 882 -0.03 26.33 8.01
N GLY A 883 1.01 26.11 7.20
CA GLY A 883 0.89 26.10 5.74
C GLY A 883 1.54 27.33 5.13
N GLU A 884 2.24 27.13 4.03
CA GLU A 884 3.09 28.14 3.44
C GLU A 884 2.31 29.12 2.57
N LEU A 885 1.33 28.62 1.80
CA LEU A 885 0.43 29.45 1.00
C LEU A 885 -0.53 30.19 1.92
N TRP A 886 -1.06 29.49 2.94
CA TRP A 886 -1.88 30.09 3.98
C TRP A 886 -1.12 31.18 4.75
N CYS A 887 0.12 30.92 5.15
CA CYS A 887 0.98 31.91 5.80
C CYS A 887 1.32 33.08 4.87
N ALA A 888 1.50 32.86 3.57
CA ALA A 888 1.81 33.94 2.64
C ALA A 888 0.65 34.93 2.56
N GLU A 889 -0.59 34.44 2.49
CA GLU A 889 -1.78 35.29 2.41
C GLU A 889 -2.18 35.88 3.76
N SER A 890 -2.18 35.09 4.83
CA SER A 890 -2.49 35.61 6.17
C SER A 890 -1.47 36.65 6.63
N LYS A 891 -0.19 36.56 6.20
CA LYS A 891 0.83 37.56 6.53
C LYS A 891 0.81 38.77 5.59
N HIS A 892 0.10 38.73 4.48
CA HIS A 892 -0.14 39.93 3.67
C HIS A 892 -1.00 40.90 4.48
N ILE A 893 -0.48 42.11 4.70
CA ILE A 893 -1.09 43.11 5.61
C ILE A 893 -2.53 43.44 5.22
N LEU A 894 -2.78 43.63 3.92
CA LEU A 894 -4.12 43.95 3.40
C LEU A 894 -5.16 42.86 3.67
N ASN A 895 -4.71 41.62 3.88
CA ASN A 895 -5.56 40.46 4.15
C ASN A 895 -5.52 40.02 5.62
N TRP A 896 -4.71 40.66 6.47
CA TRP A 896 -4.48 40.24 7.86
C TRP A 896 -5.73 40.29 8.73
N GLN A 897 -6.63 41.24 8.48
CA GLN A 897 -7.86 41.44 9.26
C GLN A 897 -9.06 40.65 8.74
N LYS A 898 -8.91 39.96 7.60
CA LYS A 898 -10.01 39.22 6.98
C LYS A 898 -10.32 37.95 7.77
N LYS A 899 -11.58 37.52 7.72
CA LYS A 899 -12.03 36.27 8.36
C LYS A 899 -11.38 35.05 7.69
N THR A 900 -11.32 33.93 8.41
CA THR A 900 -10.72 32.66 7.94
C THR A 900 -11.33 32.17 6.64
N GLY A 901 -12.65 32.25 6.48
CA GLY A 901 -13.34 31.91 5.23
C GLY A 901 -12.87 32.74 4.03
N GLU A 902 -12.73 34.06 4.18
CA GLU A 902 -12.25 34.95 3.11
C GLU A 902 -10.78 34.67 2.76
N ILE A 903 -9.94 34.37 3.76
CA ILE A 903 -8.55 33.97 3.52
C ILE A 903 -8.52 32.67 2.72
N LEU A 904 -9.40 31.71 3.01
CA LEU A 904 -9.49 30.44 2.28
C LEU A 904 -9.82 30.66 0.80
N GLU A 905 -10.81 31.51 0.51
CA GLU A 905 -11.19 31.86 -0.88
C GLU A 905 -10.05 32.56 -1.62
N LEU A 906 -9.32 33.46 -0.96
CA LEU A 906 -8.16 34.14 -1.52
C LEU A 906 -7.00 33.18 -1.81
N VAL A 907 -6.72 32.24 -0.91
CA VAL A 907 -5.67 31.23 -1.15
C VAL A 907 -6.11 30.30 -2.28
N ALA A 908 -7.38 29.86 -2.29
CA ALA A 908 -7.94 29.00 -3.34
C ALA A 908 -7.87 29.63 -4.73
N SER A 909 -8.19 30.92 -4.86
CA SER A 909 -8.12 31.65 -6.14
C SER A 909 -6.69 31.86 -6.64
N LYS A 910 -5.73 32.05 -5.73
CA LYS A 910 -4.30 32.25 -6.08
C LYS A 910 -3.56 30.98 -6.45
N ILE A 911 -4.04 29.82 -6.01
CA ILE A 911 -3.52 28.55 -6.50
C ILE A 911 -3.85 28.49 -8.00
N LYS A 912 -2.85 28.53 -8.87
CA LYS A 912 -3.08 28.27 -10.30
C LYS A 912 -3.46 26.79 -10.49
N ASN A 913 -4.38 26.49 -11.40
CA ASN A 913 -4.63 25.13 -11.90
C ASN A 913 -3.40 24.66 -12.70
N ALA A 914 -2.27 24.51 -12.03
CA ALA A 914 -1.01 24.19 -12.67
C ALA A 914 -0.42 22.96 -12.00
N PHE A 915 -0.83 21.82 -12.55
CA PHE A 915 -0.03 20.61 -12.61
C PHE A 915 0.54 20.43 -14.01
#